data_AF-A0A7Y0KNX8-F1
#
_entry.id   AF-A0A7Y0KNX8-F1
#
_cell.length_a   1.000
_cell.length_b   1.000
_cell.length_c   1.000
_cell.angle_alpha   90.00
_cell.angle_beta   90.00
_cell.angle_gamma   90.00
#
_symmetry.space_group_name_H-M   'P 1'
#
loop_
_entity.id
_entity.type
_entity.pdbx_description
1 polymer ?
#
loop_
_entity_poly.entity_id
_entity_poly.type
_entity_poly.pdbx_seq_one_letter_code
_entity_poly.pdbx_strand_id
1 'polypeptide(L)'
;MTTPPDPTTPGGTRTEGEPLGGGQVEGDPLDGDATRSLAAEPERDPDAEATVQLASVDGPDDTPPADRRRLRRRALIGGGAVAGLLALLYVVDLLVSATDVPRGVTVGGVEIGGMNRLAAQDVLRTQLGPRVARPVTLVAGSGPEAATAALDPRTAGLDLDLDATIDQAGEQPLNPFTRLASLFSDRDVPPVSKGNPVAVGQAIDRVRPQLDKPSVEGTIRFDDARPVGVPSAPGHVVDAAAAPGVVLEHWLDPAPVALPVTPQPVSVTQDGIDTALREVAGPAVAGPAYVVGSGRNATLSPTEIGTFLKFDPDGAGGLRPRVDVPTAQAVVDRDLGSTEAEPKDASFTFQGAAATVVPAVTGREIDYPKTFAGLVDALAKPADAAPPTTFTPPPTAPGGTPAPPPPAVGRAVNAVYTTTPPKVTTESLQAIGPATVIGEFQTSGFAADSGQNIKRVAEQVNGATVKPGDTFSLNDFTGPREAAQGYVEAGIIEDGVPDRGVGGGISQFSTTLYNATYFAGLDEVEHKEHSYYISRYPAGREATVFDGVIDLKFRNDGPTPILIRTLWTPSSIKVQILGQKRYDVTSQTGPRTNPIPAGTRDLAGNPKCKPSKGVDGFTITDTRVLKDVKTGETKSEPRTAHYNPEPQITCG
;
A
#
# COMPACT_ATOMS: atom_id res chain seq x y z
N MET A 1 -17.10 -24.05 50.52
CA MET A 1 -16.38 -25.31 50.26
C MET A 1 -16.55 -25.61 48.79
N THR A 2 -15.53 -25.78 47.95
CA THR A 2 -14.08 -25.59 48.11
C THR A 2 -13.47 -25.52 46.71
N THR A 3 -12.66 -24.50 46.41
CA THR A 3 -11.99 -24.32 45.11
C THR A 3 -10.48 -24.50 45.24
N PRO A 4 -9.80 -25.22 44.34
CA PRO A 4 -8.35 -25.21 44.17
C PRO A 4 -7.93 -24.57 42.82
N PRO A 5 -6.63 -24.22 42.60
CA PRO A 5 -6.31 -22.89 42.10
C PRO A 5 -5.42 -22.80 40.84
N ASP A 6 -5.18 -21.56 40.43
CA ASP A 6 -4.33 -21.09 39.32
C ASP A 6 -2.90 -20.73 39.83
N PRO A 7 -1.80 -21.06 39.11
CA PRO A 7 -0.44 -20.73 39.54
C PRO A 7 0.16 -19.49 38.86
N THR A 8 0.50 -18.49 39.65
CA THR A 8 1.40 -17.37 39.26
C THR A 8 2.80 -17.60 39.81
N THR A 9 3.85 -17.03 39.17
CA THR A 9 5.17 -16.83 39.81
C THR A 9 5.87 -15.57 39.22
N PRO A 10 6.51 -14.71 40.04
CA PRO A 10 7.04 -13.41 39.61
C PRO A 10 8.59 -13.29 39.68
N GLY A 11 9.16 -12.14 39.29
CA GLY A 11 10.52 -11.74 39.71
C GLY A 11 11.18 -10.57 38.95
N GLY A 12 11.30 -9.39 39.59
CA GLY A 12 12.35 -8.38 39.27
C GLY A 12 13.60 -8.59 40.16
N THR A 13 14.61 -7.72 40.24
CA THR A 13 14.78 -6.30 39.83
C THR A 13 16.28 -5.90 39.76
N ARG A 14 16.56 -4.88 38.94
CA ARG A 14 17.67 -3.88 38.94
C ARG A 14 18.47 -3.65 40.26
N THR A 15 19.79 -3.43 40.12
CA THR A 15 20.57 -2.35 40.79
C THR A 15 21.86 -1.97 40.04
N GLU A 16 22.41 -0.78 40.32
CA GLU A 16 23.44 -0.04 39.55
C GLU A 16 24.90 -0.26 40.04
N GLY A 17 25.90 0.19 39.26
CA GLY A 17 27.30 0.28 39.71
C GLY A 17 28.31 0.78 38.66
N GLU A 18 28.70 2.05 38.75
CA GLU A 18 29.89 2.70 38.16
C GLU A 18 30.63 3.42 39.33
N PRO A 19 31.85 4.03 39.22
CA PRO A 19 32.76 4.20 38.05
C PRO A 19 34.27 3.98 38.37
N LEU A 20 35.15 4.51 37.50
CA LEU A 20 36.56 4.98 37.69
C LEU A 20 37.74 4.09 37.22
N GLY A 21 38.72 4.75 36.58
CA GLY A 21 40.14 4.33 36.56
C GLY A 21 40.80 4.30 35.17
N GLY A 22 41.67 5.27 34.86
CA GLY A 22 42.49 5.28 33.63
C GLY A 22 43.98 4.97 33.89
N GLY A 23 44.80 4.95 32.83
CA GLY A 23 46.26 4.85 32.94
C GLY A 23 47.00 4.70 31.60
N GLN A 24 47.76 5.73 31.21
CA GLN A 24 48.84 5.63 30.22
C GLN A 24 50.08 5.00 30.87
N VAL A 25 50.91 4.27 30.11
CA VAL A 25 52.36 4.13 30.38
C VAL A 25 53.13 4.04 29.05
N GLU A 26 54.17 4.87 28.90
CA GLU A 26 55.19 4.82 27.82
C GLU A 26 56.32 3.82 28.14
N GLY A 27 57.07 3.36 27.12
CA GLY A 27 58.22 2.47 27.34
C GLY A 27 59.09 2.23 26.11
N ASP A 28 60.01 3.15 25.83
CA ASP A 28 61.20 3.03 24.98
C ASP A 28 62.42 2.60 25.88
N PRO A 29 63.70 2.44 25.43
CA PRO A 29 64.28 2.28 24.07
C PRO A 29 65.46 1.23 23.97
N LEU A 30 66.18 1.25 22.82
CA LEU A 30 67.64 0.98 22.57
C LEU A 30 68.20 -0.38 22.03
N ASP A 31 69.01 -0.20 20.96
CA ASP A 31 70.31 -0.81 20.55
C ASP A 31 70.49 -2.31 20.20
N GLY A 32 71.30 -2.60 19.15
CA GLY A 32 71.87 -3.97 19.02
C GLY A 32 72.52 -4.56 17.74
N ASP A 33 73.07 -3.80 16.78
CA ASP A 33 74.23 -4.16 15.90
C ASP A 33 74.31 -5.45 14.97
N ALA A 34 75.13 -5.30 13.91
CA ALA A 34 76.02 -6.29 13.23
C ALA A 34 75.56 -7.40 12.22
N THR A 35 75.91 -7.15 10.95
CA THR A 35 76.69 -8.01 9.98
C THR A 35 76.12 -9.15 9.10
N ARG A 36 76.33 -8.99 7.77
CA ARG A 36 76.92 -9.92 6.73
C ARG A 36 76.28 -11.31 6.46
N SER A 37 76.30 -11.92 5.25
CA SER A 37 76.85 -11.60 3.91
C SER A 37 76.40 -12.63 2.84
N LEU A 38 76.40 -12.26 1.53
CA LEU A 38 76.56 -13.14 0.32
C LEU A 38 75.44 -14.20 0.05
N ALA A 39 75.16 -14.78 -1.13
CA ALA A 39 75.53 -14.69 -2.58
C ALA A 39 74.56 -15.65 -3.38
N ALA A 40 74.36 -15.66 -4.72
CA ALA A 40 74.66 -14.75 -5.85
C ALA A 40 73.90 -15.20 -7.16
N GLU A 41 74.16 -14.48 -8.26
CA GLU A 41 74.05 -14.68 -9.74
C GLU A 41 74.11 -16.11 -10.39
N PRO A 42 73.92 -16.32 -11.74
CA PRO A 42 74.30 -15.50 -12.93
C PRO A 42 73.18 -15.38 -14.04
N GLU A 43 73.36 -15.03 -15.34
CA GLU A 43 74.51 -15.00 -16.30
C GLU A 43 74.23 -14.11 -17.57
N ARG A 44 75.27 -13.46 -18.15
CA ARG A 44 75.56 -13.16 -19.60
C ARG A 44 75.87 -11.71 -20.08
N ASP A 45 76.71 -11.67 -21.13
CA ASP A 45 77.61 -10.65 -21.73
C ASP A 45 77.83 -11.05 -23.23
N PRO A 46 78.69 -10.48 -24.12
CA PRO A 46 79.26 -9.12 -24.35
C PRO A 46 79.06 -8.57 -25.80
N ASP A 47 79.70 -7.41 -26.12
CA ASP A 47 80.39 -6.98 -27.38
C ASP A 47 80.02 -5.53 -27.85
N ALA A 48 80.90 -4.66 -28.38
CA ALA A 48 82.38 -4.57 -28.40
C ALA A 48 82.88 -3.14 -28.77
N GLU A 49 84.08 -2.78 -28.30
CA GLU A 49 85.13 -1.82 -28.76
C GLU A 49 84.85 -0.52 -29.57
N ALA A 50 85.56 0.59 -29.20
CA ALA A 50 86.66 1.17 -30.02
C ALA A 50 87.37 2.43 -29.39
N THR A 51 88.53 2.17 -28.77
CA THR A 51 89.84 2.91 -28.79
C THR A 51 90.02 4.45 -28.81
N VAL A 52 91.04 4.87 -28.04
CA VAL A 52 91.67 6.20 -27.93
C VAL A 52 92.84 6.39 -28.92
N GLN A 53 93.14 7.63 -29.33
CA GLN A 53 94.50 8.03 -29.72
C GLN A 53 94.92 9.38 -29.10
N LEU A 54 96.18 9.46 -28.66
CA LEU A 54 96.89 10.64 -28.17
C LEU A 54 98.30 10.67 -28.77
N ALA A 55 98.72 11.83 -29.28
CA ALA A 55 100.11 12.27 -29.47
C ALA A 55 100.07 13.81 -29.48
N SER A 56 100.70 14.58 -28.58
CA SER A 56 102.16 14.77 -28.35
C SER A 56 102.91 15.31 -29.58
N VAL A 57 103.82 16.30 -29.52
CA VAL A 57 104.36 17.24 -28.50
C VAL A 57 105.11 18.32 -29.35
N ASP A 58 105.19 19.63 -29.05
CA ASP A 58 106.20 20.32 -28.21
C ASP A 58 106.01 21.87 -28.26
N GLY A 59 106.66 22.64 -27.35
CA GLY A 59 106.61 24.13 -27.27
C GLY A 59 107.81 24.85 -27.95
N PRO A 60 108.31 26.03 -27.46
CA PRO A 60 107.85 26.85 -26.32
C PRO A 60 107.97 28.41 -26.55
N ASP A 61 108.06 29.17 -25.45
CA ASP A 61 108.68 30.51 -25.25
C ASP A 61 107.90 31.86 -25.47
N ASP A 62 107.30 32.30 -24.36
CA ASP A 62 107.72 33.44 -23.51
C ASP A 62 107.39 34.95 -23.76
N THR A 63 107.21 35.62 -22.62
CA THR A 63 107.16 37.08 -22.29
C THR A 63 105.94 37.99 -22.62
N PRO A 64 105.55 38.90 -21.68
CA PRO A 64 104.34 39.73 -21.77
C PRO A 64 104.59 41.22 -22.08
N PRO A 65 103.52 42.01 -22.32
CA PRO A 65 103.51 43.40 -21.85
C PRO A 65 102.22 43.82 -21.10
N ALA A 66 102.34 44.89 -20.33
CA ALA A 66 101.28 45.47 -19.50
C ALA A 66 100.40 46.49 -20.25
N ASP A 67 99.12 46.58 -19.89
CA ASP A 67 98.51 47.77 -19.24
C ASP A 67 96.99 47.57 -19.05
N ARG A 68 96.58 47.12 -17.85
CA ARG A 68 95.16 46.98 -17.47
C ARG A 68 94.83 47.74 -16.19
N ARG A 69 95.29 49.00 -16.04
CA ARG A 69 94.92 49.84 -14.87
C ARG A 69 94.05 51.06 -15.16
N ARG A 70 93.97 51.58 -16.40
CA ARG A 70 93.10 52.73 -16.73
C ARG A 70 91.68 52.36 -17.19
N LEU A 71 91.47 51.25 -17.89
CA LEU A 71 90.13 50.82 -18.32
C LEU A 71 89.26 50.33 -17.14
N ARG A 72 89.86 49.61 -16.17
CA ARG A 72 89.18 49.11 -14.97
C ARG A 72 88.50 50.22 -14.17
N ARG A 73 89.05 51.45 -14.11
CA ARG A 73 88.45 52.55 -13.34
C ARG A 73 87.19 53.13 -14.00
N ARG A 74 87.09 53.13 -15.34
CA ARG A 74 85.86 53.50 -16.06
C ARG A 74 84.81 52.37 -16.04
N ALA A 75 85.25 51.11 -16.15
CA ALA A 75 84.37 49.95 -16.00
C ALA A 75 83.82 49.80 -14.57
N LEU A 76 84.58 50.17 -13.53
CA LEU A 76 84.10 50.16 -12.14
C LEU A 76 83.12 51.31 -11.84
N ILE A 77 83.30 52.50 -12.43
CA ILE A 77 82.35 53.61 -12.25
C ILE A 77 81.08 53.36 -13.06
N GLY A 78 81.18 52.87 -14.30
CA GLY A 78 80.02 52.46 -15.10
C GLY A 78 79.29 51.25 -14.50
N GLY A 79 80.02 50.22 -14.07
CA GLY A 79 79.46 49.04 -13.40
C GLY A 79 78.85 49.37 -12.04
N GLY A 80 79.45 50.28 -11.26
CA GLY A 80 78.87 50.77 -10.01
C GLY A 80 77.59 51.61 -10.22
N ALA A 81 77.55 52.44 -11.26
CA ALA A 81 76.34 53.17 -11.64
C ALA A 81 75.22 52.24 -12.13
N VAL A 82 75.54 51.23 -12.94
CA VAL A 82 74.58 50.22 -13.41
C VAL A 82 74.11 49.33 -12.25
N ALA A 83 75.00 48.86 -11.38
CA ALA A 83 74.62 48.07 -10.21
C ALA A 83 73.79 48.89 -9.20
N GLY A 84 74.12 50.17 -9.00
CA GLY A 84 73.32 51.09 -8.19
C GLY A 84 71.94 51.36 -8.79
N LEU A 85 71.84 51.52 -10.12
CA LEU A 85 70.57 51.65 -10.84
C LEU A 85 69.74 50.37 -10.76
N LEU A 86 70.35 49.19 -10.95
CA LEU A 86 69.67 47.90 -10.83
C LEU A 86 69.22 47.62 -9.39
N ALA A 87 70.01 47.99 -8.38
CA ALA A 87 69.62 47.90 -6.99
C ALA A 87 68.46 48.87 -6.65
N LEU A 88 68.48 50.09 -7.20
CA LEU A 88 67.38 51.05 -7.05
C LEU A 88 66.10 50.52 -7.73
N LEU A 89 66.20 50.02 -8.96
CA LEU A 89 65.09 49.41 -9.69
C LEU A 89 64.56 48.16 -8.98
N TYR A 90 65.44 47.34 -8.40
CA TYR A 90 65.05 46.18 -7.60
C TYR A 90 64.32 46.58 -6.31
N VAL A 91 64.79 47.61 -5.60
CA VAL A 91 64.10 48.14 -4.41
C VAL A 91 62.75 48.77 -4.77
N VAL A 92 62.64 49.43 -5.93
CA VAL A 92 61.36 49.96 -6.43
C VAL A 92 60.41 48.82 -6.82
N ASP A 93 60.88 47.79 -7.56
CA ASP A 93 60.09 46.60 -7.89
C ASP A 93 59.61 45.89 -6.62
N LEU A 94 60.49 45.73 -5.62
CA LEU A 94 60.16 45.14 -4.32
C LEU A 94 59.09 45.94 -3.57
N LEU A 95 59.22 47.27 -3.50
CA LEU A 95 58.25 48.13 -2.82
C LEU A 95 56.89 48.22 -3.52
N VAL A 96 56.85 48.06 -4.86
CA VAL A 96 55.62 48.16 -5.64
C VAL A 96 54.91 46.80 -5.79
N SER A 97 55.65 45.69 -5.81
CA SER A 97 55.13 44.35 -6.14
C SER A 97 55.40 43.26 -5.09
N ALA A 98 55.76 43.61 -3.84
CA ALA A 98 55.92 42.60 -2.78
C ALA A 98 54.66 41.76 -2.55
N THR A 99 53.48 42.39 -2.58
CA THR A 99 52.16 41.78 -2.32
C THR A 99 51.41 41.38 -3.59
N ASP A 100 52.09 41.40 -4.76
CA ASP A 100 51.50 40.98 -6.02
C ASP A 100 51.68 39.47 -6.22
N VAL A 101 50.80 38.88 -7.03
CA VAL A 101 50.91 37.48 -7.45
C VAL A 101 52.20 37.29 -8.28
N PRO A 102 52.95 36.18 -8.11
CA PRO A 102 54.12 35.88 -8.93
C PRO A 102 53.83 35.97 -10.44
N ARG A 103 54.78 36.58 -11.19
CA ARG A 103 54.71 36.68 -12.66
C ARG A 103 54.73 35.27 -13.27
N GLY A 104 54.06 35.09 -14.41
CA GLY A 104 53.87 33.79 -15.05
C GLY A 104 52.83 32.88 -14.38
N VAL A 105 52.13 33.32 -13.32
CA VAL A 105 51.04 32.53 -12.74
C VAL A 105 49.76 32.62 -13.56
N THR A 106 49.22 31.45 -13.90
CA THR A 106 47.88 31.27 -14.44
C THR A 106 47.03 30.43 -13.49
N VAL A 107 45.70 30.59 -13.54
CA VAL A 107 44.73 29.80 -12.79
C VAL A 107 43.62 29.37 -13.74
N GLY A 108 43.50 28.06 -14.00
CA GLY A 108 42.48 27.55 -14.93
C GLY A 108 42.59 28.12 -16.36
N GLY A 109 43.80 28.51 -16.77
CA GLY A 109 44.08 29.19 -18.03
C GLY A 109 43.79 30.70 -18.05
N VAL A 110 43.62 31.36 -16.90
CA VAL A 110 43.51 32.81 -16.77
C VAL A 110 44.81 33.37 -16.16
N GLU A 111 45.48 34.29 -16.85
CA GLU A 111 46.73 34.89 -16.36
C GLU A 111 46.46 35.98 -15.31
N ILE A 112 47.09 35.83 -14.13
CA ILE A 112 46.98 36.73 -12.98
C ILE A 112 48.34 37.21 -12.47
N GLY A 113 49.43 36.73 -13.04
CA GLY A 113 50.78 37.04 -12.57
C GLY A 113 51.13 38.53 -12.69
N GLY A 114 51.72 39.09 -11.64
CA GLY A 114 52.03 40.52 -11.55
C GLY A 114 50.83 41.43 -11.28
N MET A 115 49.65 40.87 -10.97
CA MET A 115 48.50 41.63 -10.46
C MET A 115 48.51 41.68 -8.93
N ASN A 116 48.02 42.77 -8.35
CA ASN A 116 47.68 42.80 -6.93
C ASN A 116 46.45 41.91 -6.65
N ARG A 117 46.29 41.48 -5.38
CA ARG A 117 45.23 40.56 -4.95
C ARG A 117 43.82 40.96 -5.42
N LEU A 118 43.44 42.24 -5.31
CA LEU A 118 42.10 42.70 -5.71
C LEU A 118 41.89 42.67 -7.23
N ALA A 119 42.91 43.05 -8.01
CA ALA A 119 42.86 42.96 -9.46
C ALA A 119 42.81 41.49 -9.94
N ALA A 120 43.60 40.60 -9.33
CA ALA A 120 43.54 39.16 -9.60
C ALA A 120 42.15 38.57 -9.29
N GLN A 121 41.53 38.96 -8.16
CA GLN A 121 40.17 38.54 -7.81
C GLN A 121 39.13 38.98 -8.85
N ASP A 122 39.19 40.23 -9.32
CA ASP A 122 38.23 40.76 -10.31
C ASP A 122 38.40 40.08 -11.68
N VAL A 123 39.64 39.86 -12.11
CA VAL A 123 39.97 39.13 -13.35
C VAL A 123 39.50 37.68 -13.30
N LEU A 124 39.78 36.95 -12.21
CA LEU A 124 39.32 35.57 -12.04
C LEU A 124 37.79 35.49 -11.97
N ARG A 125 37.14 36.40 -11.21
CA ARG A 125 35.67 36.46 -11.13
C ARG A 125 35.03 36.68 -12.49
N THR A 126 35.62 37.56 -13.30
CA THR A 126 35.11 37.90 -14.64
C THR A 126 35.34 36.78 -15.65
N GLN A 127 36.52 36.15 -15.67
CA GLN A 127 36.87 35.16 -16.69
C GLN A 127 36.46 33.72 -16.33
N LEU A 128 36.51 33.33 -15.05
CA LEU A 128 36.07 32.00 -14.58
C LEU A 128 34.60 31.97 -14.16
N GLY A 129 33.97 33.10 -13.84
CA GLY A 129 32.54 33.18 -13.48
C GLY A 129 31.58 32.49 -14.48
N PRO A 130 31.75 32.64 -15.80
CA PRO A 130 30.97 31.91 -16.81
C PRO A 130 31.27 30.41 -16.92
N ARG A 131 32.32 29.90 -16.26
CA ARG A 131 32.61 28.46 -16.11
C ARG A 131 32.00 27.93 -14.81
N VAL A 132 32.19 28.65 -13.71
CA VAL A 132 31.57 28.43 -12.38
C VAL A 132 30.04 28.31 -12.44
N ALA A 133 29.39 28.98 -13.40
CA ALA A 133 27.94 28.93 -13.59
C ALA A 133 27.43 27.82 -14.54
N ARG A 134 28.30 26.94 -15.07
CA ARG A 134 27.88 25.87 -16.00
C ARG A 134 27.37 24.66 -15.23
N PRO A 135 26.28 24.00 -15.67
CA PRO A 135 25.90 22.71 -15.14
C PRO A 135 27.04 21.69 -15.32
N VAL A 136 27.34 20.97 -14.25
CA VAL A 136 28.38 19.94 -14.20
C VAL A 136 27.73 18.62 -14.61
N THR A 137 28.29 17.97 -15.63
CA THR A 137 27.82 16.64 -16.04
C THR A 137 28.40 15.59 -15.11
N LEU A 138 27.55 14.96 -14.31
CA LEU A 138 27.88 13.80 -13.49
C LEU A 138 27.66 12.52 -14.29
N VAL A 139 28.53 11.53 -14.12
CA VAL A 139 28.48 10.23 -14.79
C VAL A 139 28.55 9.11 -13.75
N ALA A 140 27.63 8.15 -13.82
CA ALA A 140 27.62 6.96 -12.98
C ALA A 140 27.76 5.69 -13.85
N GLY A 141 28.66 4.79 -13.46
CA GLY A 141 29.03 3.61 -14.27
C GLY A 141 30.04 3.91 -15.38
N SER A 142 30.15 3.00 -16.35
CA SER A 142 31.19 3.02 -17.39
C SER A 142 30.67 2.52 -18.73
N GLY A 143 31.31 2.98 -19.83
CA GLY A 143 30.96 2.58 -21.18
C GLY A 143 29.69 3.27 -21.73
N PRO A 144 29.10 2.77 -22.83
CA PRO A 144 27.95 3.41 -23.48
C PRO A 144 26.64 3.33 -22.67
N GLU A 145 26.62 2.53 -21.59
CA GLU A 145 25.48 2.43 -20.66
C GLU A 145 25.63 3.31 -19.40
N ALA A 146 26.67 4.15 -19.33
CA ALA A 146 26.88 5.04 -18.19
C ALA A 146 25.73 6.07 -18.10
N ALA A 147 25.15 6.19 -16.90
CA ALA A 147 24.07 7.11 -16.62
C ALA A 147 24.62 8.52 -16.43
N THR A 148 23.93 9.55 -16.93
CA THR A 148 24.41 10.94 -16.88
C THR A 148 23.34 11.89 -16.35
N ALA A 149 23.72 12.81 -15.47
CA ALA A 149 22.84 13.86 -14.97
C ALA A 149 23.55 15.20 -14.84
N ALA A 150 22.80 16.31 -14.91
CA ALA A 150 23.34 17.66 -14.76
C ALA A 150 23.13 18.17 -13.32
N LEU A 151 24.23 18.58 -12.67
CA LEU A 151 24.25 19.24 -11.37
C LEU A 151 24.45 20.75 -11.58
N ASP A 152 23.58 21.61 -11.04
CA ASP A 152 23.80 23.05 -11.02
C ASP A 152 24.71 23.41 -9.81
N PRO A 153 25.93 23.93 -10.04
CA PRO A 153 26.88 24.27 -8.96
C PRO A 153 26.28 25.20 -7.91
N ARG A 154 25.50 26.20 -8.32
CA ARG A 154 24.95 27.21 -7.41
C ARG A 154 23.92 26.59 -6.46
N THR A 155 23.13 25.63 -6.96
CA THR A 155 22.17 24.88 -6.12
C THR A 155 22.83 23.84 -5.23
N ALA A 156 24.03 23.36 -5.61
CA ALA A 156 24.88 22.48 -4.81
C ALA A 156 25.71 23.23 -3.76
N GLY A 157 25.74 24.58 -3.80
CA GLY A 157 26.59 25.40 -2.95
C GLY A 157 28.07 25.33 -3.31
N LEU A 158 28.39 25.03 -4.57
CA LEU A 158 29.73 25.07 -5.16
C LEU A 158 30.02 26.47 -5.69
N ASP A 159 31.18 27.01 -5.33
CA ASP A 159 31.72 28.30 -5.80
C ASP A 159 33.26 28.23 -5.82
N LEU A 160 33.92 29.26 -6.35
CA LEU A 160 35.37 29.39 -6.37
C LEU A 160 35.87 30.14 -5.11
N ASP A 161 36.76 29.55 -4.32
CA ASP A 161 37.44 30.27 -3.25
C ASP A 161 38.59 31.12 -3.81
N LEU A 162 38.23 32.31 -4.29
CA LEU A 162 39.17 33.26 -4.90
C LEU A 162 40.31 33.67 -3.95
N ASP A 163 40.05 33.74 -2.64
CA ASP A 163 41.08 34.07 -1.65
C ASP A 163 42.07 32.91 -1.49
N ALA A 164 41.58 31.70 -1.19
CA ALA A 164 42.45 30.53 -1.05
C ALA A 164 43.20 30.19 -2.35
N THR A 165 42.59 30.42 -3.52
CA THR A 165 43.24 30.24 -4.83
C THR A 165 44.42 31.19 -5.03
N ILE A 166 44.29 32.46 -4.63
CA ILE A 166 45.39 33.43 -4.72
C ILE A 166 46.44 33.18 -3.62
N ASP A 167 46.03 32.78 -2.43
CA ASP A 167 46.96 32.38 -1.37
C ASP A 167 47.80 31.15 -1.78
N GLN A 168 47.24 30.22 -2.55
CA GLN A 168 47.95 29.07 -3.13
C GLN A 168 48.91 29.47 -4.28
N ALA A 169 48.60 30.55 -5.01
CA ALA A 169 49.54 31.15 -5.95
C ALA A 169 50.74 31.79 -5.22
N GLY A 170 50.50 32.39 -4.05
CA GLY A 170 51.49 33.01 -3.18
C GLY A 170 51.87 34.44 -3.58
N GLU A 171 52.92 34.96 -2.96
CA GLU A 171 53.44 36.32 -3.17
C GLU A 171 54.78 36.32 -3.96
N GLN A 172 55.08 37.42 -4.64
CA GLN A 172 56.32 37.59 -5.42
C GLN A 172 57.60 37.38 -4.58
N PRO A 173 58.45 36.38 -4.93
CA PRO A 173 59.54 35.92 -4.06
C PRO A 173 60.57 37.01 -3.77
N LEU A 174 61.09 37.08 -2.54
CA LEU A 174 62.06 38.12 -2.12
C LEU A 174 63.50 37.93 -2.66
N ASN A 175 63.74 36.96 -3.54
CA ASN A 175 65.06 36.66 -4.11
C ASN A 175 65.17 37.22 -5.55
N PRO A 176 66.22 38.01 -5.87
CA PRO A 176 66.33 38.68 -7.17
C PRO A 176 66.47 37.72 -8.35
N PHE A 177 67.08 36.55 -8.16
CA PHE A 177 67.24 35.57 -9.24
C PHE A 177 65.94 34.82 -9.54
N THR A 178 65.11 34.53 -8.53
CA THR A 178 63.80 33.90 -8.75
C THR A 178 62.77 34.88 -9.33
N ARG A 179 62.81 36.17 -8.95
CA ARG A 179 62.01 37.22 -9.62
C ARG A 179 62.37 37.35 -11.10
N LEU A 180 63.66 37.29 -11.46
CA LEU A 180 64.09 37.34 -12.85
C LEU A 180 63.71 36.06 -13.61
N ALA A 181 63.78 34.89 -12.98
CA ALA A 181 63.33 33.63 -13.59
C ALA A 181 61.81 33.60 -13.84
N SER A 182 60.99 34.15 -12.94
CA SER A 182 59.53 34.22 -13.09
C SER A 182 59.02 35.09 -14.25
N LEU A 183 59.89 35.84 -14.92
CA LEU A 183 59.57 36.53 -16.18
C LEU A 183 59.62 35.59 -17.40
N PHE A 184 60.13 34.37 -17.24
CA PHE A 184 60.36 33.39 -18.32
C PHE A 184 59.86 31.97 -17.94
N SER A 185 59.03 31.84 -16.90
CA SER A 185 58.50 30.56 -16.44
C SER A 185 57.01 30.66 -16.13
N ASP A 186 56.21 29.81 -16.76
CA ASP A 186 54.78 29.71 -16.49
C ASP A 186 54.52 28.74 -15.31
N ARG A 187 53.54 29.07 -14.46
CA ARG A 187 53.06 28.23 -13.36
C ARG A 187 51.54 28.23 -13.33
N ASP A 188 50.94 27.12 -13.73
CA ASP A 188 49.50 26.91 -13.55
C ASP A 188 49.23 26.52 -12.08
N VAL A 189 48.16 27.07 -11.52
CA VAL A 189 47.71 26.84 -10.14
C VAL A 189 46.23 26.44 -10.20
N PRO A 190 45.86 25.24 -9.73
CA PRO A 190 44.47 24.79 -9.82
C PRO A 190 43.56 25.68 -8.95
N PRO A 191 42.35 25.99 -9.43
CA PRO A 191 41.36 26.75 -8.66
C PRO A 191 40.93 25.97 -7.40
N VAL A 192 40.80 26.67 -6.27
CA VAL A 192 40.37 26.07 -5.00
C VAL A 192 38.85 26.12 -4.89
N SER A 193 38.21 24.95 -4.82
CA SER A 193 36.76 24.83 -4.65
C SER A 193 36.29 25.28 -3.26
N LYS A 194 35.21 26.06 -3.23
CA LYS A 194 34.44 26.39 -2.04
C LYS A 194 33.12 25.63 -2.07
N GLY A 195 32.85 24.80 -1.06
CA GLY A 195 31.54 24.14 -0.96
C GLY A 195 31.36 23.37 0.34
N ASN A 196 30.10 23.12 0.69
CA ASN A 196 29.73 22.28 1.82
C ASN A 196 29.46 20.85 1.33
N PRO A 197 30.24 19.83 1.75
CA PRO A 197 30.02 18.43 1.34
C PRO A 197 28.58 17.93 1.56
N VAL A 198 27.90 18.41 2.60
CA VAL A 198 26.49 18.06 2.86
C VAL A 198 25.54 18.66 1.84
N ALA A 199 25.78 19.91 1.39
CA ALA A 199 24.96 20.55 0.37
C ALA A 199 25.19 19.93 -1.02
N VAL A 200 26.44 19.57 -1.32
CA VAL A 200 26.83 18.83 -2.53
C VAL A 200 26.17 17.45 -2.53
N GLY A 201 26.24 16.71 -1.42
CA GLY A 201 25.55 15.42 -1.25
C GLY A 201 24.04 15.52 -1.48
N GLN A 202 23.38 16.50 -0.87
CA GLN A 202 21.94 16.75 -1.10
C GLN A 202 21.60 17.12 -2.55
N ALA A 203 22.52 17.75 -3.29
CA ALA A 203 22.31 18.07 -4.69
C ALA A 203 22.54 16.84 -5.59
N ILE A 204 23.51 15.99 -5.27
CA ILE A 204 23.69 14.66 -5.88
C ILE A 204 22.43 13.81 -5.64
N ASP A 205 21.92 13.74 -4.40
CA ASP A 205 20.72 12.95 -4.06
C ASP A 205 19.46 13.33 -4.87
N ARG A 206 19.33 14.59 -5.29
CA ARG A 206 18.23 15.04 -6.18
C ARG A 206 18.33 14.48 -7.60
N VAL A 207 19.54 14.22 -8.09
CA VAL A 207 19.80 13.70 -9.44
C VAL A 207 20.07 12.19 -9.46
N ARG A 208 20.25 11.55 -8.30
CA ARG A 208 20.40 10.09 -8.17
C ARG A 208 19.33 9.24 -8.86
N PRO A 209 18.04 9.61 -8.93
CA PRO A 209 17.06 8.85 -9.72
C PRO A 209 17.36 8.75 -11.23
N GLN A 210 18.31 9.56 -11.75
CA GLN A 210 18.82 9.49 -13.12
C GLN A 210 20.18 8.79 -13.23
N LEU A 211 20.85 8.51 -12.10
CA LEU A 211 22.22 7.97 -12.01
C LEU A 211 22.24 6.55 -11.44
N ASP A 212 21.41 6.25 -10.44
CA ASP A 212 21.28 4.94 -9.81
C ASP A 212 20.54 3.98 -10.77
N LYS A 213 21.20 2.89 -11.16
CA LYS A 213 20.66 1.85 -12.04
C LYS A 213 20.28 0.63 -11.19
N PRO A 214 19.00 0.35 -10.88
CA PRO A 214 18.63 -0.79 -10.06
C PRO A 214 18.99 -2.11 -10.75
N SER A 215 19.41 -3.10 -9.96
CA SER A 215 19.64 -4.46 -10.45
C SER A 215 18.33 -5.12 -10.89
N VAL A 216 18.31 -5.74 -12.07
CA VAL A 216 17.18 -6.54 -12.57
C VAL A 216 17.54 -8.01 -12.45
N GLU A 217 16.78 -8.76 -11.66
CA GLU A 217 16.97 -10.20 -11.53
C GLU A 217 16.53 -10.93 -12.80
N GLY A 218 17.30 -11.96 -13.16
CA GLY A 218 16.96 -12.86 -14.25
C GLY A 218 15.71 -13.67 -13.92
N THR A 219 15.01 -14.13 -14.96
CA THR A 219 13.77 -14.91 -14.82
C THR A 219 13.51 -15.72 -16.09
N ILE A 220 12.39 -16.44 -16.14
CA ILE A 220 11.90 -17.12 -17.34
C ILE A 220 10.56 -16.50 -17.74
N ARG A 221 10.47 -16.12 -19.01
CA ARG A 221 9.26 -15.61 -19.66
C ARG A 221 8.77 -16.63 -20.69
N PHE A 222 7.47 -16.68 -20.94
CA PHE A 222 6.90 -17.50 -22.01
C PHE A 222 6.52 -16.64 -23.22
N ASP A 223 6.95 -17.07 -24.41
CA ASP A 223 6.40 -16.69 -25.72
C ASP A 223 5.43 -17.79 -26.15
N ASP A 224 4.13 -17.59 -25.94
CA ASP A 224 3.10 -18.64 -26.00
C ASP A 224 3.47 -19.87 -25.16
N ALA A 225 3.79 -20.99 -25.80
CA ALA A 225 4.22 -22.24 -25.18
C ALA A 225 5.75 -22.42 -25.16
N ARG A 226 6.54 -21.38 -25.48
CA ARG A 226 8.01 -21.43 -25.53
C ARG A 226 8.61 -20.69 -24.34
N PRO A 227 9.33 -21.36 -23.42
CA PRO A 227 10.06 -20.66 -22.37
C PRO A 227 11.33 -20.00 -22.94
N VAL A 228 11.62 -18.80 -22.45
CA VAL A 228 12.76 -17.98 -22.83
C VAL A 228 13.38 -17.39 -21.57
N GLY A 229 14.68 -17.66 -21.36
CA GLY A 229 15.44 -17.07 -20.27
C GLY A 229 15.66 -15.58 -20.49
N VAL A 230 15.44 -14.78 -19.45
CA VAL A 230 15.75 -13.36 -19.40
C VAL A 230 16.95 -13.21 -18.45
N PRO A 231 18.14 -12.80 -18.95
CA PRO A 231 19.34 -12.73 -18.13
C PRO A 231 19.24 -11.62 -17.09
N SER A 232 19.89 -11.83 -15.95
CA SER A 232 20.05 -10.82 -14.90
C SER A 232 20.89 -9.64 -15.40
N ALA A 233 20.48 -8.41 -15.08
CA ALA A 233 21.24 -7.19 -15.37
C ALA A 233 21.74 -6.57 -14.05
N PRO A 234 23.06 -6.62 -13.77
CA PRO A 234 23.64 -6.00 -12.59
C PRO A 234 23.35 -4.49 -12.52
N GLY A 235 23.08 -4.02 -11.30
CA GLY A 235 22.82 -2.61 -11.02
C GLY A 235 24.03 -1.90 -10.42
N HIS A 236 23.87 -0.62 -10.15
CA HIS A 236 24.77 0.16 -9.30
C HIS A 236 24.02 1.35 -8.69
N VAL A 237 24.50 1.82 -7.54
CA VAL A 237 24.06 3.07 -6.91
C VAL A 237 25.26 3.98 -6.69
N VAL A 238 25.07 5.30 -6.78
CA VAL A 238 26.10 6.28 -6.43
C VAL A 238 26.51 6.10 -4.97
N ASP A 239 27.83 6.05 -4.71
CA ASP A 239 28.38 6.07 -3.36
C ASP A 239 28.20 7.49 -2.77
N ALA A 240 27.13 7.67 -2.00
CA ALA A 240 26.79 8.94 -1.37
C ALA A 240 27.83 9.45 -0.35
N ALA A 241 28.70 8.58 0.16
CA ALA A 241 29.78 8.98 1.08
C ALA A 241 31.00 9.53 0.32
N ALA A 242 31.39 8.88 -0.79
CA ALA A 242 32.57 9.30 -1.57
C ALA A 242 32.25 10.38 -2.63
N ALA A 243 31.07 10.36 -3.23
CA ALA A 243 30.71 11.24 -4.35
C ALA A 243 30.83 12.75 -4.08
N PRO A 244 30.48 13.31 -2.90
CA PRO A 244 30.61 14.74 -2.65
C PRO A 244 32.07 15.25 -2.72
N GLY A 245 33.04 14.43 -2.30
CA GLY A 245 34.46 14.76 -2.38
C GLY A 245 34.95 14.83 -3.82
N VAL A 246 34.62 13.82 -4.63
CA VAL A 246 34.96 13.76 -6.05
C VAL A 246 34.34 14.93 -6.84
N VAL A 247 33.11 15.32 -6.52
CA VAL A 247 32.50 16.53 -7.11
C VAL A 247 33.22 17.80 -6.66
N LEU A 248 33.56 17.97 -5.37
CA LEU A 248 34.30 19.14 -4.89
C LEU A 248 35.68 19.29 -5.55
N GLU A 249 36.34 18.18 -5.89
CA GLU A 249 37.64 18.18 -6.56
C GLU A 249 37.52 18.49 -8.08
N HIS A 250 36.59 17.83 -8.77
CA HIS A 250 36.57 17.79 -10.25
C HIS A 250 35.49 18.64 -10.94
N TRP A 251 34.59 19.32 -10.23
CA TRP A 251 33.48 20.04 -10.87
C TRP A 251 33.88 21.21 -11.80
N LEU A 252 35.12 21.72 -11.70
CA LEU A 252 35.67 22.74 -12.60
C LEU A 252 36.41 22.16 -13.82
N ASP A 253 36.59 20.84 -13.88
CA ASP A 253 37.26 20.19 -15.00
C ASP A 253 36.43 20.29 -16.29
N PRO A 254 37.08 20.31 -17.47
CA PRO A 254 36.39 20.31 -18.76
C PRO A 254 35.73 18.95 -19.09
N ALA A 255 36.03 17.91 -18.33
CA ALA A 255 35.49 16.56 -18.50
C ALA A 255 34.30 16.31 -17.56
N PRO A 256 33.35 15.41 -17.91
CA PRO A 256 32.31 14.97 -16.98
C PRO A 256 32.90 14.32 -15.72
N VAL A 257 32.30 14.58 -14.57
CA VAL A 257 32.74 14.04 -13.28
C VAL A 257 32.23 12.61 -13.12
N ALA A 258 33.15 11.64 -13.15
CA ALA A 258 32.85 10.24 -12.89
C ALA A 258 32.64 10.01 -11.38
N LEU A 259 31.42 9.64 -10.99
CA LEU A 259 31.08 9.37 -9.60
C LEU A 259 31.51 7.95 -9.18
N PRO A 260 31.97 7.76 -7.93
CA PRO A 260 32.12 6.44 -7.36
C PRO A 260 30.74 5.77 -7.23
N VAL A 261 30.67 4.49 -7.59
CA VAL A 261 29.43 3.70 -7.54
C VAL A 261 29.65 2.38 -6.80
N THR A 262 28.67 2.01 -5.99
CA THR A 262 28.61 0.70 -5.34
C THR A 262 27.83 -0.26 -6.25
N PRO A 263 28.42 -1.39 -6.68
CA PRO A 263 27.70 -2.39 -7.47
C PRO A 263 26.51 -2.96 -6.70
N GLN A 264 25.36 -3.09 -7.36
CA GLN A 264 24.20 -3.80 -6.84
C GLN A 264 24.18 -5.21 -7.45
N PRO A 265 24.55 -6.26 -6.67
CA PRO A 265 24.62 -7.62 -7.19
C PRO A 265 23.23 -8.18 -7.50
N VAL A 266 23.19 -9.09 -8.47
CA VAL A 266 22.03 -9.95 -8.77
C VAL A 266 22.21 -11.31 -8.09
N SER A 267 21.12 -11.90 -7.63
CA SER A 267 21.10 -13.21 -6.98
C SER A 267 20.91 -14.35 -7.98
N VAL A 268 20.25 -14.12 -9.12
CA VAL A 268 20.04 -15.14 -10.16
C VAL A 268 21.24 -15.22 -11.10
N THR A 269 21.79 -16.43 -11.29
CA THR A 269 22.90 -16.72 -12.21
C THR A 269 22.41 -17.23 -13.57
N GLN A 270 23.24 -17.12 -14.61
CA GLN A 270 22.90 -17.68 -15.92
C GLN A 270 22.70 -19.20 -15.89
N ASP A 271 23.55 -19.93 -15.15
CA ASP A 271 23.43 -21.38 -14.96
C ASP A 271 22.12 -21.76 -14.24
N GLY A 272 21.68 -20.93 -13.28
CA GLY A 272 20.37 -21.06 -12.63
C GLY A 272 19.19 -20.86 -13.58
N ILE A 273 19.28 -19.90 -14.52
CA ILE A 273 18.27 -19.69 -15.57
C ILE A 273 18.25 -20.88 -16.53
N ASP A 274 19.42 -21.32 -17.01
CA ASP A 274 19.55 -22.42 -17.98
C ASP A 274 19.09 -23.76 -17.36
N THR A 275 19.36 -23.97 -16.08
CA THR A 275 18.84 -25.12 -15.31
C THR A 275 17.33 -25.05 -15.12
N ALA A 276 16.77 -23.91 -14.72
CA ALA A 276 15.32 -23.75 -14.59
C ALA A 276 14.58 -23.88 -15.95
N LEU A 277 15.19 -23.43 -17.05
CA LEU A 277 14.67 -23.66 -18.41
C LEU A 277 14.60 -25.15 -18.75
N ARG A 278 15.70 -25.86 -18.51
CA ARG A 278 15.90 -27.28 -18.86
C ARG A 278 15.11 -28.25 -17.99
N GLU A 279 15.03 -28.00 -16.69
CA GLU A 279 14.47 -28.94 -15.71
C GLU A 279 13.03 -28.62 -15.30
N VAL A 280 12.58 -27.36 -15.44
CA VAL A 280 11.25 -26.93 -14.97
C VAL A 280 10.40 -26.35 -16.10
N ALA A 281 10.85 -25.24 -16.72
CA ALA A 281 10.00 -24.48 -17.63
C ALA A 281 9.69 -25.23 -18.94
N GLY A 282 10.70 -25.85 -19.55
CA GLY A 282 10.53 -26.69 -20.75
C GLY A 282 9.59 -27.88 -20.49
N PRO A 283 9.86 -28.73 -19.49
CA PRO A 283 8.96 -29.82 -19.10
C PRO A 283 7.54 -29.34 -18.78
N ALA A 284 7.36 -28.21 -18.08
CA ALA A 284 6.04 -27.70 -17.70
C ALA A 284 5.11 -27.44 -18.90
N VAL A 285 5.64 -26.93 -20.03
CA VAL A 285 4.85 -26.64 -21.24
C VAL A 285 4.97 -27.71 -22.34
N ALA A 286 5.60 -28.86 -22.06
CA ALA A 286 5.76 -29.95 -23.02
C ALA A 286 4.44 -30.66 -23.45
N GLY A 287 3.31 -30.31 -22.83
CA GLY A 287 1.99 -30.87 -23.13
C GLY A 287 0.89 -30.18 -22.32
N PRO A 288 -0.35 -30.70 -22.34
CA PRO A 288 -1.41 -30.22 -21.44
C PRO A 288 -1.19 -30.70 -20.00
N ALA A 289 -1.90 -30.06 -19.06
CA ALA A 289 -2.07 -30.51 -17.69
C ALA A 289 -3.55 -30.35 -17.28
N TYR A 290 -3.97 -30.96 -16.17
CA TYR A 290 -5.38 -31.03 -15.80
C TYR A 290 -5.65 -30.72 -14.32
N VAL A 291 -6.78 -30.05 -14.06
CA VAL A 291 -7.37 -29.95 -12.72
C VAL A 291 -8.59 -30.87 -12.67
N VAL A 292 -8.53 -31.89 -11.84
CA VAL A 292 -9.55 -32.94 -11.71
C VAL A 292 -10.65 -32.45 -10.78
N GLY A 293 -11.83 -32.17 -11.35
CA GLY A 293 -12.97 -31.61 -10.64
C GLY A 293 -14.13 -32.59 -10.47
N SER A 294 -15.24 -32.07 -9.96
CA SER A 294 -16.47 -32.85 -9.74
C SER A 294 -17.17 -33.20 -11.06
N GLY A 295 -17.01 -34.43 -11.53
CA GLY A 295 -17.65 -34.94 -12.75
C GLY A 295 -17.13 -34.35 -14.07
N ARG A 296 -16.16 -33.43 -14.02
CA ARG A 296 -15.45 -32.84 -15.18
C ARG A 296 -14.07 -32.33 -14.76
N ASN A 297 -13.16 -32.24 -15.72
CA ASN A 297 -11.79 -31.75 -15.52
C ASN A 297 -11.59 -30.43 -16.27
N ALA A 298 -10.79 -29.51 -15.72
CA ALA A 298 -10.22 -28.40 -16.49
C ALA A 298 -9.01 -28.87 -17.29
N THR A 299 -8.85 -28.34 -18.51
CA THR A 299 -7.66 -28.56 -19.34
C THR A 299 -6.82 -27.29 -19.39
N LEU A 300 -5.56 -27.42 -19.00
CA LEU A 300 -4.53 -26.37 -19.03
C LEU A 300 -3.63 -26.67 -20.24
N SER A 301 -3.76 -25.90 -21.32
CA SER A 301 -2.89 -26.03 -22.49
C SER A 301 -1.46 -25.49 -22.21
N PRO A 302 -0.44 -25.88 -23.00
CA PRO A 302 0.91 -25.32 -22.91
C PRO A 302 0.95 -23.78 -22.86
N THR A 303 0.16 -23.12 -23.71
CA THR A 303 0.08 -21.65 -23.77
C THR A 303 -0.53 -21.07 -22.50
N GLU A 304 -1.61 -21.65 -21.99
CA GLU A 304 -2.23 -21.22 -20.73
C GLU A 304 -1.28 -21.40 -19.55
N ILE A 305 -0.54 -22.52 -19.48
CA ILE A 305 0.49 -22.76 -18.46
C ILE A 305 1.55 -21.65 -18.48
N GLY A 306 1.99 -21.21 -19.66
CA GLY A 306 2.91 -20.08 -19.80
C GLY A 306 2.35 -18.73 -19.30
N THR A 307 1.02 -18.55 -19.25
CA THR A 307 0.41 -17.32 -18.73
C THR A 307 0.50 -17.21 -17.21
N PHE A 308 0.38 -18.31 -16.46
CA PHE A 308 0.33 -18.30 -14.99
C PHE A 308 1.58 -18.87 -14.29
N LEU A 309 2.43 -19.64 -14.97
CA LEU A 309 3.68 -20.12 -14.39
C LEU A 309 4.70 -18.98 -14.35
N LYS A 310 5.19 -18.63 -13.16
CA LYS A 310 6.18 -17.57 -12.90
C LYS A 310 7.40 -18.13 -12.19
N PHE A 311 8.51 -17.41 -12.25
CA PHE A 311 9.79 -17.78 -11.67
C PHE A 311 10.35 -16.61 -10.86
N ASP A 312 10.45 -16.79 -9.55
CA ASP A 312 11.08 -15.81 -8.64
C ASP A 312 12.50 -16.29 -8.28
N PRO A 313 13.43 -15.40 -7.89
CA PRO A 313 14.73 -15.79 -7.34
C PRO A 313 14.59 -16.71 -6.13
N ASP A 314 15.46 -17.73 -6.03
CA ASP A 314 15.50 -18.63 -4.87
C ASP A 314 16.46 -18.16 -3.75
N GLY A 315 17.29 -17.15 -4.03
CA GLY A 315 18.32 -16.63 -3.13
C GLY A 315 19.61 -17.45 -3.07
N ALA A 316 19.73 -18.51 -3.88
CA ALA A 316 20.84 -19.46 -3.90
C ALA A 316 21.53 -19.56 -5.29
N GLY A 317 21.18 -18.69 -6.24
CA GLY A 317 21.73 -18.66 -7.59
C GLY A 317 20.74 -19.03 -8.69
N GLY A 318 19.54 -19.52 -8.35
CA GLY A 318 18.56 -20.10 -9.25
C GLY A 318 17.18 -19.47 -9.17
N LEU A 319 16.19 -20.20 -9.70
CA LEU A 319 14.82 -19.75 -9.86
C LEU A 319 13.84 -20.77 -9.30
N ARG A 320 12.93 -20.30 -8.44
CA ARG A 320 11.84 -21.10 -7.88
C ARG A 320 10.55 -20.87 -8.71
N PRO A 321 9.96 -21.92 -9.30
CA PRO A 321 8.65 -21.82 -9.95
C PRO A 321 7.53 -21.54 -8.94
N ARG A 322 6.51 -20.79 -9.39
CA ARG A 322 5.23 -20.62 -8.69
C ARG A 322 4.06 -20.46 -9.66
N VAL A 323 2.85 -20.70 -9.16
CA VAL A 323 1.61 -20.43 -9.88
C VAL A 323 1.09 -19.04 -9.51
N ASP A 324 0.78 -18.23 -10.52
CA ASP A 324 0.00 -17.00 -10.35
C ASP A 324 -1.49 -17.35 -10.23
N VAL A 325 -1.97 -17.45 -8.99
CA VAL A 325 -3.29 -17.99 -8.65
C VAL A 325 -4.44 -17.29 -9.39
N PRO A 326 -4.52 -15.95 -9.52
CA PRO A 326 -5.64 -15.30 -10.22
C PRO A 326 -5.71 -15.66 -11.71
N THR A 327 -4.56 -15.71 -12.41
CA THR A 327 -4.53 -16.09 -13.83
C THR A 327 -4.80 -17.59 -14.02
N ALA A 328 -4.29 -18.46 -13.14
CA ALA A 328 -4.60 -19.88 -13.18
C ALA A 328 -6.08 -20.17 -12.87
N GLN A 329 -6.67 -19.45 -11.92
CA GLN A 329 -8.09 -19.53 -11.59
C GLN A 329 -8.95 -19.20 -12.81
N ALA A 330 -8.70 -18.08 -13.51
CA ALA A 330 -9.50 -17.69 -14.68
C ALA A 330 -9.51 -18.74 -15.81
N VAL A 331 -8.42 -19.50 -15.97
CA VAL A 331 -8.35 -20.64 -16.90
C VAL A 331 -9.19 -21.83 -16.40
N VAL A 332 -9.15 -22.14 -15.10
CA VAL A 332 -9.88 -23.27 -14.50
C VAL A 332 -11.38 -22.98 -14.39
N ASP A 333 -11.79 -21.75 -14.05
CA ASP A 333 -13.18 -21.31 -13.91
C ASP A 333 -14.00 -21.57 -15.19
N ARG A 334 -13.39 -21.42 -16.38
CA ARG A 334 -14.00 -21.76 -17.68
C ARG A 334 -14.60 -23.16 -17.68
N ASP A 335 -13.90 -24.12 -17.10
CA ASP A 335 -14.26 -25.53 -17.12
C ASP A 335 -14.91 -25.97 -15.80
N LEU A 336 -14.47 -25.47 -14.64
CA LEU A 336 -14.94 -25.93 -13.33
C LEU A 336 -15.91 -24.98 -12.62
N GLY A 337 -16.13 -23.74 -13.06
CA GLY A 337 -17.06 -22.81 -12.39
C GLY A 337 -18.50 -23.37 -12.31
N SER A 338 -18.92 -24.18 -13.30
CA SER A 338 -20.21 -24.89 -13.25
C SER A 338 -20.30 -25.99 -12.18
N THR A 339 -19.18 -26.32 -11.52
CA THR A 339 -19.14 -27.29 -10.41
C THR A 339 -19.27 -26.61 -9.05
N GLU A 340 -19.18 -25.28 -8.99
CA GLU A 340 -19.40 -24.50 -7.78
C GLU A 340 -20.90 -24.18 -7.61
N ALA A 341 -21.28 -23.77 -6.41
CA ALA A 341 -22.65 -23.38 -6.08
C ALA A 341 -22.66 -22.42 -4.89
N GLU A 342 -23.42 -21.34 -4.98
CA GLU A 342 -23.69 -20.48 -3.82
C GLU A 342 -24.57 -21.20 -2.78
N PRO A 343 -24.33 -21.01 -1.48
CA PRO A 343 -25.21 -21.52 -0.43
C PRO A 343 -26.56 -20.78 -0.50
N LYS A 344 -27.67 -21.52 -0.40
CA LYS A 344 -29.02 -20.95 -0.36
C LYS A 344 -29.80 -21.56 0.78
N ASP A 345 -30.44 -20.70 1.57
CA ASP A 345 -31.28 -21.12 2.69
C ASP A 345 -32.53 -21.87 2.19
N ALA A 346 -32.96 -22.86 2.96
CA ALA A 346 -34.30 -23.42 2.79
C ALA A 346 -35.33 -22.31 3.02
N SER A 347 -36.42 -22.36 2.26
CA SER A 347 -37.51 -21.39 2.33
C SER A 347 -38.86 -22.07 2.14
N PHE A 348 -39.95 -21.29 2.11
CA PHE A 348 -41.28 -21.79 1.78
C PHE A 348 -41.82 -21.11 0.53
N THR A 349 -42.51 -21.90 -0.29
CA THR A 349 -43.43 -21.40 -1.32
C THR A 349 -44.86 -21.72 -0.91
N PHE A 350 -45.82 -20.86 -1.28
CA PHE A 350 -47.22 -20.99 -0.88
C PHE A 350 -48.12 -21.24 -2.09
N GLN A 351 -48.96 -22.27 -2.03
CA GLN A 351 -50.05 -22.50 -2.97
C GLN A 351 -51.38 -22.46 -2.20
N GLY A 352 -52.11 -21.35 -2.33
CA GLY A 352 -53.32 -21.11 -1.55
C GLY A 352 -53.00 -21.05 -0.05
N ALA A 353 -53.62 -21.92 0.75
CA ALA A 353 -53.34 -21.99 2.19
C ALA A 353 -52.11 -22.86 2.55
N ALA A 354 -51.66 -23.74 1.64
CA ALA A 354 -50.59 -24.69 1.91
C ALA A 354 -49.19 -24.08 1.69
N ALA A 355 -48.26 -24.40 2.58
CA ALA A 355 -46.85 -24.08 2.46
C ALA A 355 -46.06 -25.34 2.05
N THR A 356 -45.11 -25.20 1.13
CA THR A 356 -44.20 -26.28 0.69
C THR A 356 -42.76 -25.82 0.92
N VAL A 357 -41.96 -26.66 1.57
CA VAL A 357 -40.53 -26.39 1.78
C VAL A 357 -39.80 -26.41 0.44
N VAL A 358 -39.11 -25.33 0.12
CA VAL A 358 -38.07 -25.28 -0.91
C VAL A 358 -36.76 -25.68 -0.23
N PRO A 359 -36.10 -26.78 -0.63
CA PRO A 359 -34.88 -27.25 0.02
C PRO A 359 -33.74 -26.24 -0.03
N ALA A 360 -32.88 -26.26 0.98
CA ALA A 360 -31.63 -25.54 1.00
C ALA A 360 -30.63 -26.09 -0.03
N VAL A 361 -29.68 -25.25 -0.42
CA VAL A 361 -28.50 -25.62 -1.21
C VAL A 361 -27.25 -25.41 -0.35
N THR A 362 -26.47 -26.47 -0.15
CA THR A 362 -25.13 -26.37 0.43
C THR A 362 -24.20 -25.70 -0.57
N GLY A 363 -23.55 -24.61 -0.17
CA GLY A 363 -22.57 -23.94 -1.01
C GLY A 363 -21.32 -24.78 -1.20
N ARG A 364 -20.69 -24.68 -2.36
CA ARG A 364 -19.47 -25.40 -2.74
C ARG A 364 -18.58 -24.51 -3.61
N GLU A 365 -17.31 -24.42 -3.26
CA GLU A 365 -16.31 -23.55 -3.90
C GLU A 365 -14.98 -24.31 -4.00
N ILE A 366 -14.11 -23.93 -4.94
CA ILE A 366 -12.76 -24.47 -5.11
C ILE A 366 -11.76 -23.60 -4.34
N ASP A 367 -11.03 -24.21 -3.40
CA ASP A 367 -9.86 -23.59 -2.77
C ASP A 367 -8.71 -23.58 -3.78
N TYR A 368 -8.65 -22.53 -4.60
CA TYR A 368 -7.64 -22.37 -5.65
C TYR A 368 -6.20 -22.40 -5.12
N PRO A 369 -5.83 -21.72 -4.01
CA PRO A 369 -4.51 -21.84 -3.40
C PRO A 369 -4.13 -23.28 -3.02
N LYS A 370 -5.02 -24.04 -2.37
CA LYS A 370 -4.74 -25.45 -2.02
C LYS A 370 -4.72 -26.36 -3.25
N THR A 371 -5.57 -26.09 -4.24
CA THR A 371 -5.62 -26.83 -5.51
C THR A 371 -4.31 -26.68 -6.29
N PHE A 372 -3.75 -25.47 -6.35
CA PHE A 372 -2.53 -25.19 -7.11
C PHE A 372 -1.23 -25.48 -6.36
N ALA A 373 -1.28 -25.74 -5.05
CA ALA A 373 -0.08 -26.07 -4.25
C ALA A 373 0.73 -27.24 -4.81
N GLY A 374 0.07 -28.27 -5.37
CA GLY A 374 0.73 -29.41 -6.03
C GLY A 374 0.91 -29.28 -7.54
N LEU A 375 0.50 -28.16 -8.16
CA LEU A 375 0.48 -28.03 -9.63
C LEU A 375 1.89 -27.93 -10.21
N VAL A 376 2.81 -27.25 -9.53
CA VAL A 376 4.23 -27.17 -9.93
C VAL A 376 4.85 -28.57 -10.03
N ASP A 377 4.68 -29.39 -8.98
CA ASP A 377 5.18 -30.77 -8.93
C ASP A 377 4.51 -31.68 -9.98
N ALA A 378 3.26 -31.40 -10.35
CA ALA A 378 2.59 -32.10 -11.44
C ALA A 378 3.14 -31.69 -12.82
N LEU A 379 3.41 -30.40 -13.03
CA LEU A 379 3.97 -29.86 -14.28
C LEU A 379 5.40 -30.32 -14.55
N ALA A 380 6.20 -30.53 -13.50
CA ALA A 380 7.58 -31.05 -13.60
C ALA A 380 7.67 -32.52 -14.04
N LYS A 381 6.56 -33.28 -14.01
CA LYS A 381 6.52 -34.68 -14.48
C LYS A 381 6.51 -34.74 -16.02
N PRO A 382 6.93 -35.87 -16.62
CA PRO A 382 6.73 -36.15 -18.04
C PRO A 382 5.26 -36.01 -18.48
N ALA A 383 5.02 -35.65 -19.73
CA ALA A 383 3.67 -35.46 -20.27
C ALA A 383 2.80 -36.74 -20.24
N ASP A 384 3.43 -37.91 -20.29
CA ASP A 384 2.85 -39.25 -20.21
C ASP A 384 2.77 -39.81 -18.77
N ALA A 385 3.15 -39.03 -17.76
CA ALA A 385 3.14 -39.48 -16.37
C ALA A 385 1.74 -39.92 -15.89
N ALA A 386 1.69 -40.93 -15.02
CA ALA A 386 0.43 -41.41 -14.47
C ALA A 386 -0.29 -40.31 -13.64
N PRO A 387 -1.63 -40.21 -13.76
CA PRO A 387 -2.43 -39.25 -12.99
C PRO A 387 -2.39 -39.55 -11.48
N PRO A 388 -2.84 -38.61 -10.62
CA PRO A 388 -3.12 -38.89 -9.22
C PRO A 388 -4.07 -40.08 -9.07
N THR A 389 -3.66 -41.09 -8.30
CA THR A 389 -4.47 -42.29 -8.03
C THR A 389 -5.50 -42.09 -6.91
N THR A 390 -5.34 -41.03 -6.12
CA THR A 390 -6.26 -40.63 -5.04
C THR A 390 -7.03 -39.39 -5.45
N PHE A 391 -8.31 -39.54 -5.73
CA PHE A 391 -9.25 -38.43 -5.89
C PHE A 391 -9.94 -38.16 -4.55
N THR A 392 -9.88 -36.93 -4.06
CA THR A 392 -10.72 -36.48 -2.94
C THR A 392 -12.00 -35.90 -3.54
N PRO A 393 -13.14 -36.61 -3.51
CA PRO A 393 -14.37 -36.05 -4.03
C PRO A 393 -14.79 -34.81 -3.22
N PRO A 394 -15.47 -33.83 -3.84
CA PRO A 394 -16.11 -32.76 -3.09
C PRO A 394 -17.08 -33.34 -2.05
N PRO A 395 -17.26 -32.65 -0.91
CA PRO A 395 -18.38 -32.96 -0.03
C PRO A 395 -19.69 -32.77 -0.80
N THR A 396 -20.46 -33.84 -0.96
CA THR A 396 -21.80 -33.79 -1.52
C THR A 396 -22.82 -33.39 -0.45
N ALA A 397 -23.94 -32.80 -0.89
CA ALA A 397 -25.11 -32.66 -0.04
C ALA A 397 -25.56 -34.04 0.50
N PRO A 398 -26.23 -34.11 1.66
CA PRO A 398 -26.70 -35.39 2.22
C PRO A 398 -27.46 -36.25 1.20
N GLY A 399 -26.95 -37.46 0.93
CA GLY A 399 -27.52 -38.39 -0.05
C GLY A 399 -27.00 -38.26 -1.49
N GLY A 400 -26.19 -37.25 -1.82
CA GLY A 400 -25.53 -37.15 -3.12
C GLY A 400 -24.32 -38.08 -3.23
N THR A 401 -24.25 -38.90 -4.29
CA THR A 401 -23.01 -39.59 -4.66
C THR A 401 -22.15 -38.64 -5.51
N PRO A 402 -20.87 -38.40 -5.16
CA PRO A 402 -19.98 -37.62 -6.01
C PRO A 402 -19.86 -38.28 -7.40
N ALA A 403 -19.99 -37.48 -8.47
CA ALA A 403 -19.73 -37.99 -9.80
C ALA A 403 -18.24 -38.39 -9.89
N PRO A 404 -17.91 -39.63 -10.32
CA PRO A 404 -16.51 -40.02 -10.49
C PRO A 404 -15.87 -39.08 -11.54
N PRO A 405 -14.62 -38.65 -11.33
CA PRO A 405 -13.96 -37.78 -12.28
C PRO A 405 -13.75 -38.53 -13.62
N PRO A 406 -13.76 -37.81 -14.77
CA PRO A 406 -13.22 -38.36 -16.00
C PRO A 406 -11.76 -38.81 -15.74
N PRO A 407 -11.32 -39.95 -16.31
CA PRO A 407 -9.95 -40.42 -16.12
C PRO A 407 -8.98 -39.31 -16.55
N ALA A 408 -8.21 -38.81 -15.59
CA ALA A 408 -7.12 -37.88 -15.89
C ALA A 408 -6.05 -38.62 -16.68
N VAL A 409 -5.50 -37.96 -17.71
CA VAL A 409 -4.44 -38.52 -18.55
C VAL A 409 -3.24 -37.59 -18.41
N GLY A 410 -2.07 -38.11 -18.04
CA GLY A 410 -0.91 -37.26 -17.85
C GLY A 410 -0.93 -36.47 -16.53
N ARG A 411 -0.34 -35.28 -16.58
CA ARG A 411 0.00 -34.41 -15.45
C ARG A 411 -1.25 -33.73 -14.89
N ALA A 412 -1.61 -34.04 -13.65
CA ALA A 412 -2.84 -33.52 -13.05
C ALA A 412 -2.76 -33.29 -11.53
N VAL A 413 -3.65 -32.45 -11.02
CA VAL A 413 -3.93 -32.20 -9.60
C VAL A 413 -5.44 -32.27 -9.34
N ASN A 414 -5.86 -32.56 -8.11
CA ASN A 414 -7.28 -32.54 -7.73
C ASN A 414 -7.72 -31.13 -7.32
N ALA A 415 -8.92 -30.73 -7.74
CA ALA A 415 -9.60 -29.57 -7.15
C ALA A 415 -9.92 -29.84 -5.67
N VAL A 416 -9.51 -28.93 -4.80
CA VAL A 416 -9.79 -28.98 -3.37
C VAL A 416 -11.06 -28.21 -3.09
N TYR A 417 -12.19 -28.90 -2.95
CA TYR A 417 -13.47 -28.25 -2.68
C TYR A 417 -13.68 -27.97 -1.18
N THR A 418 -14.20 -26.78 -0.88
CA THR A 418 -14.76 -26.41 0.42
C THR A 418 -16.29 -26.36 0.32
N THR A 419 -16.98 -26.37 1.46
CA THR A 419 -18.44 -26.23 1.51
C THR A 419 -18.90 -25.29 2.61
N THR A 420 -19.88 -24.46 2.27
CA THR A 420 -20.53 -23.53 3.20
C THR A 420 -21.95 -24.02 3.46
N PRO A 421 -22.30 -24.42 4.70
CA PRO A 421 -23.66 -24.86 5.01
C PRO A 421 -24.65 -23.70 4.89
N PRO A 422 -25.92 -23.97 4.51
CA PRO A 422 -26.96 -22.96 4.54
C PRO A 422 -27.23 -22.53 6.00
N LYS A 423 -27.62 -21.27 6.20
CA LYS A 423 -27.98 -20.72 7.51
C LYS A 423 -29.31 -21.30 8.00
N VAL A 424 -30.23 -21.63 7.10
CA VAL A 424 -31.48 -22.36 7.36
C VAL A 424 -31.47 -23.66 6.55
N THR A 425 -31.46 -24.81 7.23
CA THR A 425 -31.41 -26.12 6.55
C THR A 425 -32.80 -26.62 6.17
N THR A 426 -32.88 -27.55 5.21
CA THR A 426 -34.15 -28.18 4.81
C THR A 426 -34.81 -28.89 6.00
N GLU A 427 -33.99 -29.56 6.81
CA GLU A 427 -34.40 -30.32 7.98
C GLU A 427 -34.97 -29.38 9.06
N SER A 428 -34.41 -28.17 9.25
CA SER A 428 -34.91 -27.22 10.25
C SER A 428 -36.28 -26.65 9.90
N LEU A 429 -36.59 -26.47 8.61
CA LEU A 429 -37.94 -26.10 8.16
C LEU A 429 -38.92 -27.27 8.20
N GLN A 430 -38.49 -28.48 7.83
CA GLN A 430 -39.31 -29.68 7.97
C GLN A 430 -39.65 -29.99 9.43
N ALA A 431 -38.74 -29.70 10.37
CA ALA A 431 -38.93 -29.85 11.80
C ALA A 431 -39.99 -28.91 12.41
N ILE A 432 -40.45 -27.87 11.70
CA ILE A 432 -41.63 -27.08 12.10
C ILE A 432 -42.87 -28.01 12.17
N GLY A 433 -42.93 -29.04 11.33
CA GLY A 433 -44.11 -29.91 11.17
C GLY A 433 -45.21 -29.22 10.37
N PRO A 434 -46.50 -29.53 10.61
CA PRO A 434 -47.61 -28.82 9.98
C PRO A 434 -47.70 -27.39 10.54
N ALA A 435 -46.97 -26.46 9.93
CA ALA A 435 -46.92 -25.06 10.35
C ALA A 435 -48.34 -24.44 10.39
N THR A 436 -48.80 -24.08 11.59
CA THR A 436 -50.10 -23.43 11.80
C THR A 436 -49.93 -21.92 11.93
N VAL A 437 -50.99 -21.15 11.64
CA VAL A 437 -51.01 -19.72 11.99
C VAL A 437 -51.06 -19.60 13.52
N ILE A 438 -49.98 -19.11 14.11
CA ILE A 438 -49.83 -18.93 15.57
C ILE A 438 -50.22 -17.53 16.02
N GLY A 439 -50.15 -16.54 15.12
CA GLY A 439 -50.68 -15.19 15.31
C GLY A 439 -50.97 -14.55 13.96
N GLU A 440 -51.99 -13.70 13.89
CA GLU A 440 -52.29 -12.91 12.70
C GLU A 440 -52.91 -11.57 13.05
N PHE A 441 -52.75 -10.59 12.17
CA PHE A 441 -53.45 -9.32 12.26
C PHE A 441 -53.70 -8.74 10.87
N GLN A 442 -54.72 -7.89 10.74
CA GLN A 442 -55.06 -7.22 9.49
C GLN A 442 -55.38 -5.75 9.74
N THR A 443 -54.83 -4.87 8.91
CA THR A 443 -55.25 -3.48 8.80
C THR A 443 -55.79 -3.19 7.41
N SER A 444 -56.55 -2.10 7.27
CA SER A 444 -57.17 -1.67 6.02
C SER A 444 -57.25 -0.15 5.95
N GLY A 445 -57.79 0.39 4.84
CA GLY A 445 -58.11 1.82 4.73
C GLY A 445 -56.90 2.74 4.51
N PHE A 446 -55.82 2.22 3.92
CA PHE A 446 -54.72 3.07 3.42
C PHE A 446 -55.11 3.75 2.08
N ALA A 447 -54.49 4.90 1.81
CA ALA A 447 -54.57 5.55 0.50
C ALA A 447 -53.80 4.74 -0.58
N ALA A 448 -54.11 4.95 -1.86
CA ALA A 448 -53.59 4.13 -2.95
C ALA A 448 -52.06 4.20 -3.12
N ASP A 449 -51.46 5.36 -2.82
CA ASP A 449 -50.01 5.60 -2.80
C ASP A 449 -49.34 4.85 -1.63
N SER A 450 -49.85 5.02 -0.41
CA SER A 450 -49.43 4.23 0.75
C SER A 450 -49.59 2.72 0.51
N GLY A 451 -50.65 2.32 -0.21
CA GLY A 451 -50.91 0.94 -0.60
C GLY A 451 -49.82 0.32 -1.48
N GLN A 452 -49.20 1.10 -2.36
CA GLN A 452 -48.07 0.64 -3.19
C GLN A 452 -46.81 0.42 -2.32
N ASN A 453 -46.52 1.33 -1.39
CA ASN A 453 -45.40 1.17 -0.45
C ASN A 453 -45.61 -0.03 0.48
N ILE A 454 -46.81 -0.21 1.02
CA ILE A 454 -47.19 -1.37 1.83
C ILE A 454 -47.09 -2.67 1.01
N LYS A 455 -47.49 -2.65 -0.28
CA LYS A 455 -47.31 -3.80 -1.18
C LYS A 455 -45.84 -4.17 -1.31
N ARG A 456 -44.97 -3.18 -1.52
CA ARG A 456 -43.53 -3.40 -1.72
C ARG A 456 -42.86 -4.04 -0.51
N VAL A 457 -43.13 -3.53 0.69
CA VAL A 457 -42.67 -4.16 1.95
C VAL A 457 -43.28 -5.55 2.11
N ALA A 458 -44.58 -5.71 1.82
CA ALA A 458 -45.24 -7.00 1.93
C ALA A 458 -44.62 -8.06 1.00
N GLU A 459 -44.25 -7.71 -0.23
CA GLU A 459 -43.55 -8.59 -1.17
C GLU A 459 -42.15 -8.99 -0.66
N GLN A 460 -41.40 -8.05 -0.07
CA GLN A 460 -40.08 -8.34 0.51
C GLN A 460 -40.17 -9.29 1.71
N VAL A 461 -41.07 -9.00 2.66
CA VAL A 461 -41.21 -9.72 3.93
C VAL A 461 -41.93 -11.08 3.79
N ASN A 462 -42.63 -11.33 2.67
CA ASN A 462 -43.34 -12.59 2.47
C ASN A 462 -42.38 -13.78 2.32
N GLY A 463 -42.50 -14.76 3.22
CA GLY A 463 -41.61 -15.92 3.26
C GLY A 463 -40.38 -15.74 4.15
N ALA A 464 -40.23 -14.59 4.81
CA ALA A 464 -39.14 -14.37 5.77
C ALA A 464 -39.20 -15.37 6.92
N THR A 465 -38.07 -16.01 7.21
CA THR A 465 -37.94 -17.01 8.29
C THR A 465 -37.09 -16.43 9.43
N VAL A 466 -37.55 -16.57 10.67
CA VAL A 466 -36.83 -16.15 11.88
C VAL A 466 -36.51 -17.38 12.72
N LYS A 467 -35.22 -17.67 12.94
CA LYS A 467 -34.78 -18.89 13.64
C LYS A 467 -34.97 -18.79 15.16
N PRO A 468 -34.92 -19.93 15.89
CA PRO A 468 -34.82 -19.92 17.35
C PRO A 468 -33.67 -19.03 17.83
N GLY A 469 -33.98 -18.08 18.71
CA GLY A 469 -33.04 -17.11 19.28
C GLY A 469 -32.81 -15.85 18.44
N ASP A 470 -33.10 -15.86 17.13
CA ASP A 470 -32.84 -14.72 16.25
C ASP A 470 -33.85 -13.58 16.47
N THR A 471 -33.35 -12.35 16.40
CA THR A 471 -34.16 -11.12 16.35
C THR A 471 -34.37 -10.70 14.90
N PHE A 472 -35.62 -10.53 14.48
CA PHE A 472 -35.98 -9.88 13.22
C PHE A 472 -36.00 -8.36 13.40
N SER A 473 -35.50 -7.62 12.42
CA SER A 473 -35.61 -6.16 12.29
C SER A 473 -36.31 -5.84 10.98
N LEU A 474 -37.33 -4.97 11.01
CA LEU A 474 -38.03 -4.57 9.78
C LEU A 474 -37.15 -3.67 8.91
N ASN A 475 -36.37 -2.76 9.50
CA ASN A 475 -35.44 -1.90 8.77
C ASN A 475 -34.30 -2.71 8.13
N ASP A 476 -33.57 -3.54 8.91
CA ASP A 476 -32.45 -4.33 8.40
C ASP A 476 -32.88 -5.31 7.31
N PHE A 477 -34.10 -5.86 7.42
CA PHE A 477 -34.63 -6.82 6.44
C PHE A 477 -35.12 -6.16 5.14
N THR A 478 -35.71 -4.96 5.18
CA THR A 478 -36.20 -4.28 3.96
C THR A 478 -35.15 -3.42 3.26
N GLY A 479 -34.11 -3.00 4.00
CA GLY A 479 -33.12 -2.03 3.54
C GLY A 479 -33.71 -0.64 3.23
N PRO A 480 -32.94 0.21 2.51
CA PRO A 480 -33.31 1.59 2.23
C PRO A 480 -34.63 1.75 1.45
N ARG A 481 -35.44 2.74 1.83
CA ARG A 481 -36.81 2.92 1.31
C ARG A 481 -36.96 4.09 0.33
N GLU A 482 -36.20 4.07 -0.76
CA GLU A 482 -36.12 5.14 -1.75
C GLU A 482 -36.83 4.76 -3.06
N ALA A 483 -36.87 5.71 -4.01
CA ALA A 483 -37.48 5.49 -5.32
C ALA A 483 -36.79 4.37 -6.13
N ALA A 484 -35.47 4.19 -5.94
CA ALA A 484 -34.69 3.16 -6.62
C ALA A 484 -35.12 1.73 -6.24
N GLN A 485 -35.57 1.52 -5.00
CA GLN A 485 -36.05 0.23 -4.50
C GLN A 485 -37.55 0.01 -4.81
N GLY A 486 -38.21 0.96 -5.48
CA GLY A 486 -39.60 0.88 -5.94
C GLY A 486 -40.63 1.54 -5.01
N TYR A 487 -40.21 2.40 -4.08
CA TYR A 487 -41.11 3.16 -3.22
C TYR A 487 -41.59 4.44 -3.88
N VAL A 488 -42.82 4.85 -3.59
CA VAL A 488 -43.44 6.07 -4.10
C VAL A 488 -43.65 7.08 -2.98
N GLU A 489 -43.80 8.35 -3.35
CA GLU A 489 -44.20 9.41 -2.43
C GLU A 489 -45.63 9.17 -1.94
N ALA A 490 -45.82 9.13 -0.62
CA ALA A 490 -47.11 8.93 0.04
C ALA A 490 -47.19 9.72 1.34
N GLY A 491 -48.36 9.73 2.00
CA GLY A 491 -48.57 10.51 3.23
C GLY A 491 -47.63 10.11 4.37
N ILE A 492 -46.98 11.11 4.98
CA ILE A 492 -46.19 11.03 6.21
C ILE A 492 -46.73 12.02 7.25
N ILE A 493 -46.16 11.97 8.46
CA ILE A 493 -46.37 12.99 9.51
C ILE A 493 -44.98 13.54 9.85
N GLU A 494 -44.79 14.84 9.65
CA GLU A 494 -43.54 15.56 9.91
C GLU A 494 -43.85 16.72 10.86
N ASP A 495 -43.15 16.82 11.99
CA ASP A 495 -43.39 17.80 13.07
C ASP A 495 -44.87 17.96 13.51
N GLY A 496 -45.60 16.84 13.50
CA GLY A 496 -47.03 16.78 13.87
C GLY A 496 -47.98 17.36 12.81
N VAL A 497 -47.51 17.56 11.59
CA VAL A 497 -48.30 18.03 10.43
C VAL A 497 -48.32 16.93 9.35
N PRO A 498 -49.44 16.71 8.65
CA PRO A 498 -49.45 15.83 7.48
C PRO A 498 -48.63 16.42 6.33
N ASP A 499 -47.61 15.69 5.87
CA ASP A 499 -46.86 15.99 4.64
C ASP A 499 -46.75 14.73 3.77
N ARG A 500 -45.84 14.72 2.78
CA ARG A 500 -45.62 13.61 1.87
C ARG A 500 -44.13 13.31 1.70
N GLY A 501 -43.79 12.02 1.68
CA GLY A 501 -42.43 11.53 1.52
C GLY A 501 -42.37 10.15 0.88
N VAL A 502 -41.22 9.81 0.29
CA VAL A 502 -40.99 8.48 -0.30
C VAL A 502 -41.04 7.41 0.80
N GLY A 503 -41.72 6.30 0.54
CA GLY A 503 -41.95 5.26 1.55
C GLY A 503 -43.03 5.60 2.58
N GLY A 504 -43.79 6.69 2.40
CA GLY A 504 -44.91 7.04 3.27
C GLY A 504 -45.95 5.92 3.44
N GLY A 505 -46.58 5.85 4.60
CA GLY A 505 -47.59 4.84 4.94
C GLY A 505 -47.08 3.48 5.47
N ILE A 506 -45.76 3.21 5.44
CA ILE A 506 -45.21 1.90 5.85
C ILE A 506 -45.41 1.59 7.34
N SER A 507 -45.60 2.58 8.23
CA SER A 507 -46.02 2.34 9.62
C SER A 507 -47.32 1.53 9.75
N GLN A 508 -48.16 1.47 8.71
CA GLN A 508 -49.31 0.57 8.68
C GLN A 508 -48.91 -0.89 8.48
N PHE A 509 -47.89 -1.18 7.64
CA PHE A 509 -47.30 -2.51 7.57
C PHE A 509 -46.66 -2.88 8.91
N SER A 510 -45.84 -1.97 9.48
CA SER A 510 -45.17 -2.18 10.78
C SER A 510 -46.18 -2.49 11.89
N THR A 511 -47.23 -1.67 12.06
CA THR A 511 -48.32 -1.94 13.03
C THR A 511 -49.04 -3.27 12.78
N THR A 512 -49.18 -3.69 11.51
CA THR A 512 -49.80 -4.99 11.19
C THR A 512 -48.89 -6.16 11.56
N LEU A 513 -47.59 -6.08 11.25
CA LEU A 513 -46.59 -7.06 11.64
C LEU A 513 -46.47 -7.15 13.16
N TYR A 514 -46.36 -6.01 13.85
CA TYR A 514 -46.31 -5.92 15.30
C TYR A 514 -47.49 -6.63 15.98
N ASN A 515 -48.73 -6.36 15.57
CA ASN A 515 -49.88 -7.04 16.17
C ASN A 515 -49.90 -8.55 15.81
N ALA A 516 -49.44 -8.96 14.63
CA ALA A 516 -49.33 -10.37 14.27
C ALA A 516 -48.29 -11.11 15.14
N THR A 517 -47.16 -10.48 15.46
CA THR A 517 -46.12 -11.02 16.35
C THR A 517 -46.51 -10.98 17.83
N TYR A 518 -47.25 -9.94 18.24
CA TYR A 518 -47.90 -9.83 19.56
C TYR A 518 -48.83 -11.02 19.79
N PHE A 519 -49.75 -11.31 18.87
CA PHE A 519 -50.69 -12.43 19.01
C PHE A 519 -50.04 -13.80 18.80
N ALA A 520 -48.89 -13.88 18.13
CA ALA A 520 -48.07 -15.08 18.07
C ALA A 520 -47.33 -15.38 19.39
N GLY A 521 -47.34 -14.44 20.35
CA GLY A 521 -46.63 -14.57 21.61
C GLY A 521 -45.11 -14.62 21.42
N LEU A 522 -44.59 -13.81 20.50
CA LEU A 522 -43.15 -13.60 20.35
C LEU A 522 -42.66 -12.51 21.31
N ASP A 523 -41.38 -12.55 21.63
CA ASP A 523 -40.74 -11.56 22.48
C ASP A 523 -40.55 -10.22 21.77
N GLU A 524 -41.01 -9.14 22.39
CA GLU A 524 -41.00 -7.78 21.82
C GLU A 524 -39.68 -7.08 22.18
N VAL A 525 -38.82 -6.84 21.19
CA VAL A 525 -37.47 -6.30 21.40
C VAL A 525 -37.46 -4.78 21.26
N GLU A 526 -38.09 -4.25 20.22
CA GLU A 526 -38.17 -2.81 19.95
C GLU A 526 -39.47 -2.49 19.22
N HIS A 527 -40.27 -1.56 19.76
CA HIS A 527 -41.30 -0.86 19.01
C HIS A 527 -41.63 0.47 19.69
N LYS A 528 -42.17 1.40 18.91
CA LYS A 528 -42.58 2.72 19.38
C LYS A 528 -43.90 3.16 18.75
N GLU A 529 -44.84 3.54 19.60
CA GLU A 529 -46.15 4.09 19.25
C GLU A 529 -46.00 5.42 18.49
N HIS A 530 -47.06 5.84 17.78
CA HIS A 530 -47.07 7.17 17.15
C HIS A 530 -47.28 8.24 18.23
N SER A 531 -46.73 9.44 18.03
CA SER A 531 -46.92 10.57 18.96
C SER A 531 -48.38 11.00 19.12
N TYR A 532 -49.26 10.64 18.18
CA TYR A 532 -50.69 10.99 18.13
C TYR A 532 -51.52 9.75 17.83
N TYR A 533 -52.75 9.66 18.35
CA TYR A 533 -53.56 8.46 18.21
C TYR A 533 -54.19 8.33 16.81
N ILE A 534 -53.69 7.38 16.04
CA ILE A 534 -54.22 7.08 14.72
C ILE A 534 -55.40 6.10 14.82
N SER A 535 -56.62 6.60 14.59
CA SER A 535 -57.90 5.89 14.81
C SER A 535 -58.11 4.57 14.04
N ARG A 536 -57.28 4.25 13.05
CA ARG A 536 -57.33 2.98 12.30
C ARG A 536 -56.56 1.83 12.97
N TYR A 537 -55.86 2.10 14.08
CA TYR A 537 -55.14 1.11 14.86
C TYR A 537 -55.78 0.93 16.26
N PRO A 538 -55.59 -0.23 16.92
CA PRO A 538 -55.98 -0.37 18.32
C PRO A 538 -55.13 0.57 19.19
N ALA A 539 -55.77 1.33 20.08
CA ALA A 539 -55.09 2.26 20.98
C ALA A 539 -54.09 1.51 21.89
N GLY A 540 -52.83 1.93 21.90
CA GLY A 540 -51.76 1.27 22.64
C GLY A 540 -51.17 0.01 21.98
N ARG A 541 -51.57 -0.35 20.74
CA ARG A 541 -50.96 -1.46 19.98
C ARG A 541 -50.64 -1.08 18.54
N GLU A 542 -49.55 -0.34 18.39
CA GLU A 542 -49.06 0.14 17.11
C GLU A 542 -47.54 0.28 17.11
N ALA A 543 -46.96 0.22 15.91
CA ALA A 543 -45.53 0.39 15.69
C ALA A 543 -45.32 1.39 14.55
N THR A 544 -44.74 2.53 14.90
CA THR A 544 -44.11 3.45 13.95
C THR A 544 -42.88 2.76 13.36
N VAL A 545 -42.56 3.06 12.11
CA VAL A 545 -41.24 2.73 11.54
C VAL A 545 -40.74 3.92 10.74
N PHE A 546 -39.46 4.24 10.89
CA PHE A 546 -38.76 5.26 10.13
C PHE A 546 -37.34 4.76 9.85
N ASP A 547 -36.96 4.80 8.58
CA ASP A 547 -35.69 4.21 8.13
C ASP A 547 -34.49 4.82 8.86
N GLY A 548 -33.58 3.99 9.36
CA GLY A 548 -32.43 4.40 10.18
C GLY A 548 -32.72 5.04 11.56
N VAL A 549 -33.98 5.25 11.99
CA VAL A 549 -34.30 5.98 13.25
C VAL A 549 -35.26 5.25 14.19
N ILE A 550 -36.32 4.62 13.67
CA ILE A 550 -37.32 3.89 14.48
C ILE A 550 -37.59 2.55 13.80
N ASP A 551 -37.45 1.45 14.54
CA ASP A 551 -37.63 0.12 13.99
C ASP A 551 -38.72 -0.69 14.73
N LEU A 552 -39.14 -1.78 14.10
CA LEU A 552 -39.88 -2.86 14.72
C LEU A 552 -38.98 -4.08 14.80
N LYS A 553 -38.64 -4.49 16.03
CA LYS A 553 -37.85 -5.68 16.32
C LYS A 553 -38.58 -6.64 17.25
N PHE A 554 -38.52 -7.92 16.92
CA PHE A 554 -39.04 -9.00 17.75
C PHE A 554 -38.12 -10.22 17.66
N ARG A 555 -38.08 -11.03 18.72
CA ARG A 555 -37.25 -12.24 18.78
C ARG A 555 -38.11 -13.48 18.75
N ASN A 556 -37.70 -14.47 17.96
CA ASN A 556 -38.27 -15.81 18.06
C ASN A 556 -37.61 -16.55 19.24
N ASP A 557 -38.18 -16.38 20.43
CA ASP A 557 -37.77 -17.08 21.66
C ASP A 557 -38.29 -18.54 21.72
N GLY A 558 -38.92 -19.05 20.66
CA GLY A 558 -39.38 -20.43 20.52
C GLY A 558 -38.30 -21.40 20.05
N PRO A 559 -38.49 -22.73 20.24
CA PRO A 559 -37.52 -23.76 19.88
C PRO A 559 -37.50 -24.15 18.40
N THR A 560 -38.41 -23.60 17.58
CA THR A 560 -38.51 -23.87 16.13
C THR A 560 -38.58 -22.56 15.34
N PRO A 561 -38.08 -22.51 14.09
CA PRO A 561 -38.21 -21.34 13.25
C PRO A 561 -39.69 -20.94 13.03
N ILE A 562 -39.94 -19.65 12.89
CA ILE A 562 -41.24 -19.08 12.52
C ILE A 562 -41.14 -18.42 11.14
N LEU A 563 -42.27 -18.35 10.45
CA LEU A 563 -42.39 -17.88 9.07
C LEU A 563 -43.37 -16.72 8.99
N ILE A 564 -42.96 -15.61 8.38
CA ILE A 564 -43.82 -14.44 8.13
C ILE A 564 -44.47 -14.61 6.77
N ARG A 565 -45.80 -14.58 6.74
CA ARG A 565 -46.60 -14.57 5.51
C ARG A 565 -47.37 -13.27 5.42
N THR A 566 -47.32 -12.63 4.26
CA THR A 566 -48.09 -11.42 3.97
C THR A 566 -49.19 -11.69 2.96
N LEU A 567 -50.31 -10.98 3.11
CA LEU A 567 -51.52 -11.11 2.30
C LEU A 567 -52.01 -9.69 2.00
N TRP A 568 -51.49 -9.11 0.91
CA TRP A 568 -51.83 -7.77 0.47
C TRP A 568 -52.98 -7.76 -0.54
N THR A 569 -53.86 -6.77 -0.41
CA THR A 569 -54.84 -6.37 -1.41
C THR A 569 -54.78 -4.84 -1.59
N PRO A 570 -55.38 -4.25 -2.64
CA PRO A 570 -55.43 -2.79 -2.80
C PRO A 570 -56.11 -2.00 -1.67
N SER A 571 -56.74 -2.65 -0.68
CA SER A 571 -57.41 -2.01 0.45
C SER A 571 -57.04 -2.56 1.84
N SER A 572 -56.24 -3.64 1.91
CA SER A 572 -55.87 -4.29 3.17
C SER A 572 -54.50 -4.97 3.12
N ILE A 573 -53.87 -5.07 4.29
CA ILE A 573 -52.71 -5.94 4.52
C ILE A 573 -53.03 -6.84 5.72
N LYS A 574 -52.93 -8.15 5.54
CA LYS A 574 -52.88 -9.13 6.63
C LYS A 574 -51.46 -9.69 6.73
N VAL A 575 -50.97 -9.85 7.95
CA VAL A 575 -49.75 -10.59 8.26
C VAL A 575 -50.14 -11.80 9.11
N GLN A 576 -49.58 -12.95 8.77
CA GLN A 576 -49.71 -14.20 9.52
C GLN A 576 -48.31 -14.68 9.92
N ILE A 577 -48.15 -15.06 11.18
CA ILE A 577 -46.98 -15.77 11.67
C ILE A 577 -47.32 -17.25 11.70
N LEU A 578 -46.54 -18.07 10.99
CA LEU A 578 -46.69 -19.52 10.96
C LEU A 578 -45.59 -20.20 11.79
N GLY A 579 -45.95 -21.24 12.53
CA GLY A 579 -45.03 -21.99 13.37
C GLY A 579 -45.73 -23.00 14.28
N GLN A 580 -45.08 -23.35 15.39
CA GLN A 580 -45.66 -24.15 16.47
C GLN A 580 -46.24 -23.23 17.56
N LYS A 581 -47.52 -23.41 17.91
CA LYS A 581 -48.20 -22.57 18.88
C LYS A 581 -47.66 -22.82 20.30
N ARG A 582 -47.22 -21.75 20.98
CA ARG A 582 -46.74 -21.79 22.38
C ARG A 582 -47.72 -21.15 23.36
N TYR A 583 -48.41 -20.10 22.94
CA TYR A 583 -49.30 -19.31 23.80
C TYR A 583 -50.69 -19.15 23.18
N ASP A 584 -51.71 -19.16 24.03
CA ASP A 584 -52.97 -18.46 23.79
C ASP A 584 -52.81 -17.01 24.26
N VAL A 585 -52.76 -16.06 23.32
CA VAL A 585 -52.57 -14.65 23.62
C VAL A 585 -53.89 -13.90 23.56
N THR A 586 -54.18 -13.12 24.59
CA THR A 586 -55.29 -12.15 24.62
C THR A 586 -54.75 -10.75 24.93
N SER A 587 -55.51 -9.73 24.57
CA SER A 587 -55.17 -8.34 24.83
C SER A 587 -56.28 -7.67 25.63
N GLN A 588 -55.91 -6.94 26.67
CA GLN A 588 -56.81 -6.22 27.56
C GLN A 588 -56.46 -4.73 27.55
N THR A 589 -57.14 -3.96 26.70
CA THR A 589 -56.98 -2.51 26.61
C THR A 589 -57.76 -1.80 27.73
N GLY A 590 -57.06 -1.02 28.56
CA GLY A 590 -57.65 -0.24 29.65
C GLY A 590 -58.40 1.02 29.20
N PRO A 591 -59.01 1.76 30.15
CA PRO A 591 -59.65 3.03 29.85
C PRO A 591 -58.63 4.09 29.41
N ARG A 592 -59.07 5.06 28.60
CA ARG A 592 -58.30 6.28 28.36
C ARG A 592 -58.24 7.12 29.63
N THR A 593 -57.06 7.60 29.98
CA THR A 593 -56.77 8.38 31.19
C THR A 593 -55.94 9.61 30.82
N ASN A 594 -55.76 10.55 31.76
CA ASN A 594 -54.95 11.76 31.57
C ASN A 594 -55.24 12.51 30.25
N PRO A 595 -56.48 12.96 30.01
CA PRO A 595 -56.82 13.68 28.79
C PRO A 595 -56.05 15.01 28.72
N ILE A 596 -55.47 15.30 27.56
CA ILE A 596 -54.75 16.54 27.26
C ILE A 596 -55.52 17.24 26.14
N PRO A 597 -56.15 18.41 26.38
CA PRO A 597 -56.95 19.07 25.36
C PRO A 597 -56.18 19.44 24.09
N ALA A 598 -56.84 19.35 22.94
CA ALA A 598 -56.35 19.88 21.67
C ALA A 598 -56.10 21.40 21.75
N GLY A 599 -54.84 21.82 21.51
CA GLY A 599 -54.52 23.23 21.28
C GLY A 599 -54.97 23.70 19.89
N THR A 600 -54.95 25.00 19.64
CA THR A 600 -55.18 25.56 18.29
C THR A 600 -53.85 25.99 17.67
N ARG A 601 -53.64 25.68 16.39
CA ARG A 601 -52.49 26.16 15.60
C ARG A 601 -53.00 26.85 14.34
N ASP A 602 -52.76 28.16 14.26
CA ASP A 602 -53.08 28.92 13.07
C ASP A 602 -51.95 28.81 12.03
N LEU A 603 -52.35 28.53 10.79
CA LEU A 603 -51.48 28.40 9.62
C LEU A 603 -51.96 29.33 8.49
N ALA A 604 -52.55 30.47 8.87
CA ALA A 604 -52.91 31.58 8.00
C ALA A 604 -51.82 31.89 6.96
N GLY A 605 -52.23 32.09 5.72
CA GLY A 605 -51.33 32.35 4.59
C GLY A 605 -50.51 31.16 4.07
N ASN A 606 -50.55 29.96 4.68
CA ASN A 606 -49.91 28.77 4.11
C ASN A 606 -50.80 28.15 3.01
N PRO A 607 -50.39 28.13 1.73
CA PRO A 607 -51.21 27.62 0.63
C PRO A 607 -51.43 26.10 0.67
N LYS A 608 -50.70 25.35 1.52
CA LYS A 608 -50.92 23.93 1.78
C LYS A 608 -51.83 23.66 2.99
N CYS A 609 -52.31 24.69 3.70
CA CYS A 609 -53.08 24.51 4.93
C CYS A 609 -54.37 23.72 4.70
N LYS A 610 -54.67 22.79 5.61
CA LYS A 610 -55.94 22.05 5.67
C LYS A 610 -56.50 22.16 7.08
N PRO A 611 -57.73 22.67 7.27
CA PRO A 611 -58.30 22.83 8.59
C PRO A 611 -58.59 21.46 9.22
N SER A 612 -58.33 21.34 10.52
CA SER A 612 -58.59 20.13 11.31
C SER A 612 -59.41 20.51 12.54
N LYS A 613 -60.06 19.53 13.18
CA LYS A 613 -60.79 19.76 14.45
C LYS A 613 -59.92 19.61 15.70
N GLY A 614 -58.68 19.14 15.55
CA GLY A 614 -57.87 18.65 16.65
C GLY A 614 -58.40 17.33 17.25
N VAL A 615 -57.56 16.68 18.05
CA VAL A 615 -57.89 15.45 18.78
C VAL A 615 -57.20 15.52 20.14
N ASP A 616 -57.95 15.37 21.22
CA ASP A 616 -57.37 15.35 22.57
C ASP A 616 -56.40 14.19 22.74
N GLY A 617 -55.25 14.48 23.35
CA GLY A 617 -54.27 13.49 23.79
C GLY A 617 -54.78 12.70 24.98
N PHE A 618 -54.22 11.51 25.21
CA PHE A 618 -54.57 10.65 26.33
C PHE A 618 -53.49 9.62 26.62
N THR A 619 -53.48 9.09 27.84
CA THR A 619 -52.69 7.91 28.23
C THR A 619 -53.57 6.67 28.19
N ILE A 620 -53.05 5.54 27.73
CA ILE A 620 -53.73 4.24 27.76
C ILE A 620 -52.75 3.12 28.07
N THR A 621 -53.21 2.09 28.79
CA THR A 621 -52.44 0.88 29.05
C THR A 621 -53.10 -0.30 28.36
N ASP A 622 -52.35 -1.02 27.53
CA ASP A 622 -52.74 -2.33 26.99
C ASP A 622 -52.00 -3.43 27.77
N THR A 623 -52.69 -4.51 28.12
CA THR A 623 -52.07 -5.66 28.79
C THR A 623 -52.13 -6.88 27.89
N ARG A 624 -50.95 -7.34 27.44
CA ARG A 624 -50.80 -8.63 26.74
C ARG A 624 -50.85 -9.74 27.78
N VAL A 625 -51.74 -10.71 27.60
CA VAL A 625 -51.86 -11.86 28.49
C VAL A 625 -51.60 -13.13 27.69
N LEU A 626 -50.47 -13.77 27.98
CA LEU A 626 -50.00 -14.99 27.34
C LEU A 626 -50.27 -16.17 28.27
N LYS A 627 -51.05 -17.15 27.82
CA LYS A 627 -51.24 -18.42 28.52
C LYS A 627 -50.50 -19.54 27.79
N ASP A 628 -49.57 -20.20 28.46
CA ASP A 628 -48.80 -21.31 27.87
C ASP A 628 -49.72 -22.50 27.56
N VAL A 629 -49.68 -23.02 26.34
CA VAL A 629 -50.58 -24.10 25.89
C VAL A 629 -50.22 -25.48 26.45
N LYS A 630 -49.03 -25.64 27.03
CA LYS A 630 -48.55 -26.89 27.64
C LYS A 630 -48.68 -26.88 29.17
N THR A 631 -48.25 -25.81 29.83
CA THR A 631 -48.26 -25.70 31.29
C THR A 631 -49.56 -25.08 31.83
N GLY A 632 -50.24 -24.26 31.02
CA GLY A 632 -51.39 -23.46 31.45
C GLY A 632 -51.03 -22.22 32.27
N GLU A 633 -49.74 -21.98 32.54
CA GLU A 633 -49.26 -20.79 33.24
C GLU A 633 -49.58 -19.52 32.45
N THR A 634 -49.81 -18.42 33.16
CA THR A 634 -50.22 -17.15 32.55
C THR A 634 -49.25 -16.04 32.92
N LYS A 635 -48.76 -15.32 31.90
CA LYS A 635 -47.90 -14.14 32.02
C LYS A 635 -48.69 -12.92 31.54
N SER A 636 -48.63 -11.82 32.30
CA SER A 636 -49.24 -10.54 31.93
C SER A 636 -48.18 -9.47 31.75
N GLU A 637 -48.26 -8.73 30.65
CA GLU A 637 -47.29 -7.72 30.23
C GLU A 637 -48.04 -6.42 29.94
N PRO A 638 -48.15 -5.50 30.92
CA PRO A 638 -48.77 -4.20 30.73
C PRO A 638 -47.81 -3.24 30.03
N ARG A 639 -48.29 -2.55 29.00
CA ARG A 639 -47.58 -1.48 28.30
C ARG A 639 -48.43 -0.22 28.24
N THR A 640 -47.85 0.92 28.58
CA THR A 640 -48.53 2.23 28.60
C THR A 640 -48.05 3.08 27.44
N ALA A 641 -48.99 3.53 26.60
CA ALA A 641 -48.77 4.48 25.52
C ALA A 641 -49.28 5.87 25.92
N HIS A 642 -48.56 6.90 25.51
CA HIS A 642 -48.91 8.30 25.72
C HIS A 642 -49.13 8.99 24.38
N TYR A 643 -50.36 9.43 24.14
CA TYR A 643 -50.75 10.17 22.95
C TYR A 643 -50.80 11.66 23.24
N ASN A 644 -50.05 12.43 22.48
CA ASN A 644 -50.13 13.89 22.48
C ASN A 644 -51.45 14.35 21.82
N PRO A 645 -51.90 15.59 22.09
CA PRO A 645 -53.05 16.18 21.40
C PRO A 645 -52.70 16.66 20.00
N GLU A 646 -53.45 16.23 18.99
CA GLU A 646 -53.39 16.82 17.65
C GLU A 646 -54.02 18.23 17.70
N PRO A 647 -53.32 19.29 17.25
CA PRO A 647 -53.88 20.63 17.30
C PRO A 647 -55.01 20.82 16.28
N GLN A 648 -56.00 21.62 16.65
CA GLN A 648 -56.99 22.18 15.73
C GLN A 648 -56.27 23.14 14.78
N ILE A 649 -56.23 22.82 13.48
CA ILE A 649 -55.65 23.68 12.46
C ILE A 649 -56.68 24.70 11.96
N THR A 650 -56.34 25.98 12.04
CA THR A 650 -57.03 27.06 11.32
C THR A 650 -56.18 27.54 10.14
N CYS A 651 -56.83 27.99 9.06
CA CYS A 651 -56.20 28.41 7.81
C CYS A 651 -56.68 29.83 7.43
N GLY A 652 -56.66 30.75 8.40
CA GLY A 652 -57.30 32.08 8.31
C GLY A 652 -56.84 32.95 7.15
#